data_AF-A0A5J4QSV9-F1
#
_entry.id   AF-A0A5J4QSV9-F1
#
_cell.length_a   1.000
_cell.length_b   1.000
_cell.length_c   1.000
_cell.angle_alpha   90.00
_cell.angle_beta   90.00
_cell.angle_gamma   90.00
#
_symmetry.space_group_name_H-M   'P 1'
#
loop_
_entity.id
_entity.type
_entity.pdbx_description
1 polymer ?
#
loop_
_entity_poly.entity_id
_entity_poly.type
_entity_poly.pdbx_seq_one_letter_code
_entity_poly.pdbx_strand_id
1 'polypeptide(L)'
;SYSTGYGEDLVKAAFNLNGGIIETIAHYAAARKINPNVSFILDIGGQDMKAIFVENGVLNRMEINEACSSGCGSFIEAFARSLNYPVETFAREACLAENPCDLGTRCTVFMNSKVKQVLREGVSVGDIAAGLSYSVVKNCLYKVLKLKKTEELGKEIVVQGGTMRNDAIVRALELLTETEVSRSNLPELMGAYGCALYAQSAVEKKKHTEIVSLNNLLQTAGYTTRQIPCHGCENRCLVHKYSFANKNVYYSGNKCEKVFSNQGAYLTKGRNLSVEKYGLLFNRKGKTENSHLTIGIPRSLNIYEDYPFWHKLFDECGIKTTLSTTSTFYNYEMGVHSVMSDNICFPAKLMHSHIYDLIQKKVDRIFIPYVIFEKKEGEESTNSYNCPIVSGYSEVIKSAVNPAIPIDSPVITFQNTQLLAKQCLEYLQPFGIEKRRIKQAVKEAIIAQKNYEREIRELNRQVYAESKNESKLTILLAGRPYHTDPLIQHKLSDMISSMGVTVVTEDMVRGEDVGNTAKTFLVSQWAYINRIFHAAQWVAKQGNEVHFIQMTSFGCGPDAFLIDEIKSILSRHGKSLTLLKIDDMNNIGSIKLRVRSVVESLKFNHNISQKSNPFLTTRKFTVEDKKRTILAPYFTDYVSPLVSPIFKLAGYNVEVLPESNNDSAECGLMYANNEICYPATLIVGDLIKALKSGKYDISQTAVIITQTGGQCRASNYIALIKKGIVEAGYPEVPVLSLAIGDSMMNEQPGFTINWMKIIPITLGAVLFSDCIAKFYHASVVREKNKGEAKKLRRYYLDEAGKLILANNSKALYQLIETAAKHFNEIIIPEDNLPKVGLVGEIYLKFNCFANKDVAEWLIDKKIEVMPPLLTGFFTQAFVNRKENIRTHIEKAGISDLAYDLFYKLVQRKINKVNRLAASFRYFTPLTNIFKEAEHGKEIITLSAQFGEGWLLPAEIVSFAKEGTNNVISLQPFGCIANHIVSKGIEKKIKTLYPQMNLLSLDYDSGVSEVNIINRLLLLTNSLK
;
A
#
# COMPACT_ATOMS: atom_id res chain seq x y z
N SER A 1 20.75 -6.94 41.81
CA SER A 1 21.20 -6.54 40.47
C SER A 1 20.08 -6.73 39.45
N TYR A 2 20.00 -5.87 38.44
CA TYR A 2 18.97 -5.91 37.38
C TYR A 2 19.63 -5.80 36.00
N SER A 3 18.93 -6.23 34.96
CA SER A 3 19.33 -6.04 33.55
C SER A 3 18.18 -5.44 32.74
N THR A 4 18.50 -4.91 31.57
CA THR A 4 17.53 -4.34 30.63
C THR A 4 18.00 -4.52 29.18
N GLY A 5 17.13 -4.19 28.23
CA GLY A 5 17.38 -4.30 26.80
C GLY A 5 17.19 -5.71 26.23
N TYR A 6 17.48 -5.88 24.94
CA TYR A 6 17.15 -7.11 24.21
C TYR A 6 17.83 -8.39 24.72
N GLY A 7 19.02 -8.25 25.33
CA GLY A 7 19.77 -9.36 25.92
C GLY A 7 19.42 -9.65 27.39
N GLU A 8 18.43 -8.96 27.98
CA GLU A 8 18.10 -9.01 29.41
C GLU A 8 18.06 -10.45 29.96
N ASP A 9 17.25 -11.33 29.37
CA ASP A 9 17.09 -12.70 29.90
C ASP A 9 18.39 -13.51 29.83
N LEU A 10 19.19 -13.31 28.78
CA LEU A 10 20.48 -13.98 28.61
C LEU A 10 21.47 -13.48 29.67
N VAL A 11 21.57 -12.16 29.83
CA VAL A 11 22.44 -11.53 30.83
C VAL A 11 22.00 -11.91 32.24
N LYS A 12 20.69 -11.93 32.50
CA LYS A 12 20.12 -12.41 33.76
C LYS A 12 20.50 -13.84 34.06
N ALA A 13 20.40 -14.75 33.08
CA ALA A 13 20.81 -16.14 33.24
C ALA A 13 22.34 -16.28 33.43
N ALA A 14 23.13 -15.56 32.64
CA ALA A 14 24.59 -15.61 32.66
C ALA A 14 25.18 -15.14 34.00
N PHE A 15 24.65 -14.05 34.55
CA PHE A 15 25.17 -13.42 35.76
C PHE A 15 24.32 -13.67 37.01
N ASN A 16 23.31 -14.54 36.92
CA ASN A 16 22.37 -14.85 37.99
C ASN A 16 21.74 -13.59 38.64
N LEU A 17 21.24 -12.67 37.80
CA LEU A 17 20.70 -11.39 38.27
C LEU A 17 19.32 -11.58 38.93
N ASN A 18 19.00 -10.75 39.92
CA ASN A 18 17.75 -10.86 40.70
C ASN A 18 16.49 -10.56 39.88
N GLY A 19 16.62 -9.80 38.81
CA GLY A 19 15.50 -9.40 37.98
C GLY A 19 15.95 -8.67 36.72
N GLY A 20 14.98 -8.17 35.99
CA GLY A 20 15.22 -7.22 34.93
C GLY A 20 14.06 -6.25 34.81
N ILE A 21 14.28 -5.22 34.02
CA ILE A 21 13.36 -4.11 33.81
C ILE A 21 13.24 -3.86 32.31
N ILE A 22 12.03 -3.52 31.89
CA ILE A 22 11.76 -3.12 30.52
C ILE A 22 12.60 -1.89 30.17
N GLU A 23 13.22 -1.96 29.00
CA GLU A 23 14.10 -0.93 28.44
C GLU A 23 13.43 0.45 28.42
N THR A 24 12.16 0.54 28.02
CA THR A 24 11.39 1.79 28.02
C THR A 24 11.29 2.43 29.40
N ILE A 25 11.07 1.63 30.44
CA ILE A 25 10.98 2.15 31.83
C ILE A 25 12.36 2.59 32.29
N ALA A 26 13.41 1.86 31.91
CA ALA A 26 14.78 2.26 32.21
C ALA A 26 15.10 3.62 31.55
N HIS A 27 14.88 3.75 30.24
CA HIS A 27 15.03 5.00 29.52
C HIS A 27 14.23 6.16 30.12
N TYR A 28 12.97 5.92 30.50
CA TYR A 28 12.15 6.91 31.19
C TYR A 28 12.73 7.33 32.55
N ALA A 29 13.16 6.36 33.36
CA ALA A 29 13.75 6.64 34.68
C ALA A 29 15.03 7.48 34.56
N ALA A 30 15.86 7.20 33.56
CA ALA A 30 17.05 7.98 33.26
C ALA A 30 16.71 9.40 32.78
N ALA A 31 15.78 9.52 31.83
CA ALA A 31 15.36 10.81 31.29
C ALA A 31 14.74 11.73 32.36
N ARG A 32 13.89 11.18 33.25
CA ARG A 32 13.29 11.92 34.37
C ARG A 32 14.34 12.41 35.37
N LYS A 33 15.47 11.71 35.49
CA LYS A 33 16.58 12.15 36.36
C LYS A 33 17.34 13.34 35.76
N ILE A 34 17.45 13.41 34.42
CA ILE A 34 18.03 14.55 33.70
C ILE A 34 17.08 15.75 33.74
N ASN A 35 15.81 15.51 33.39
CA ASN A 35 14.77 16.53 33.36
C ASN A 35 13.50 16.00 34.07
N PRO A 36 13.21 16.46 35.30
CA PRO A 36 12.03 16.02 36.05
C PRO A 36 10.70 16.29 35.36
N ASN A 37 10.66 17.29 34.47
CA ASN A 37 9.47 17.73 33.74
C ASN A 37 9.43 17.20 32.29
N VAL A 38 10.26 16.20 31.96
CA VAL A 38 10.34 15.63 30.62
C VAL A 38 8.96 15.34 30.04
N SER A 39 8.68 15.94 28.88
CA SER A 39 7.44 15.74 28.13
C SER A 39 7.63 14.74 27.00
N PHE A 40 8.85 14.63 26.49
CA PHE A 40 9.17 13.76 25.36
C PHE A 40 10.59 13.21 25.43
N ILE A 41 10.73 11.94 25.08
CA ILE A 41 12.02 11.25 25.04
C ILE A 41 12.22 10.64 23.67
N LEU A 42 13.35 10.97 23.03
CA LEU A 42 13.76 10.39 21.76
C LEU A 42 15.05 9.59 21.93
N ASP A 43 14.92 8.26 21.83
CA ASP A 43 16.03 7.32 21.78
C ASP A 43 16.31 6.93 20.33
N ILE A 44 17.49 7.25 19.80
CA ILE A 44 17.94 6.74 18.49
C ILE A 44 19.18 5.88 18.67
N GLY A 45 18.96 4.57 18.67
CA GLY A 45 19.99 3.55 18.73
C GLY A 45 20.64 3.27 17.38
N GLY A 46 21.44 2.21 17.33
CA GLY A 46 22.07 1.75 16.09
C GLY A 46 21.08 1.12 15.12
N GLN A 47 20.04 0.43 15.62
CA GLN A 47 19.11 -0.36 14.81
C GLN A 47 17.64 0.08 14.94
N ASP A 48 17.26 0.67 16.06
CA ASP A 48 15.90 1.08 16.36
C ASP A 48 15.86 2.52 16.88
N MET A 49 14.64 3.05 16.90
CA MET A 49 14.30 4.37 17.43
C MET A 49 13.06 4.23 18.28
N LYS A 50 13.05 4.87 19.46
CA LYS A 50 11.92 4.88 20.39
C LYS A 50 11.58 6.33 20.71
N ALA A 51 10.32 6.68 20.51
CA ALA A 51 9.79 7.98 20.88
C ALA A 51 8.74 7.80 21.97
N ILE A 52 8.96 8.41 23.13
CA ILE A 52 8.17 8.20 24.33
C ILE A 52 7.58 9.54 24.76
N PHE A 53 6.26 9.62 24.81
CA PHE A 53 5.52 10.79 25.28
C PHE A 53 5.14 10.59 26.75
N VAL A 54 5.42 11.62 27.55
CA VAL A 54 5.21 11.62 29.00
C VAL A 54 4.22 12.72 29.32
N GLU A 55 3.14 12.38 30.02
CA GLU A 55 2.16 13.33 30.53
C GLU A 55 1.98 13.13 32.04
N ASN A 56 2.05 14.22 32.80
CA ASN A 56 1.88 14.21 34.26
C ASN A 56 2.77 13.19 34.99
N GLY A 57 3.99 12.97 34.50
CA GLY A 57 4.94 12.00 35.07
C GLY A 57 4.58 10.53 34.82
N VAL A 58 3.66 10.26 33.90
CA VAL A 58 3.27 8.91 33.47
C VAL A 58 3.57 8.74 31.98
N LEU A 59 4.01 7.54 31.60
CA LEU A 59 4.18 7.16 30.21
C LEU A 59 2.81 7.13 29.52
N ASN A 60 2.56 8.06 28.61
CA ASN A 60 1.27 8.16 27.91
C ASN A 60 1.29 7.33 26.62
N ARG A 61 2.29 7.56 25.77
CA ARG A 61 2.37 6.97 24.42
C ARG A 61 3.81 6.61 24.07
N MET A 62 4.00 5.49 23.38
CA MET A 62 5.29 5.12 22.80
C MET A 62 5.11 4.77 21.33
N GLU A 63 6.04 5.25 20.49
CA GLU A 63 6.13 4.95 19.07
C GLU A 63 7.53 4.37 18.78
N ILE A 64 7.60 3.32 17.96
CA ILE A 64 8.86 2.67 17.53
C ILE A 64 8.91 2.71 16.01
N ASN A 65 10.09 2.90 15.42
CA ASN A 65 10.23 2.83 13.96
C ASN A 65 9.92 1.43 13.38
N GLU A 66 9.39 1.41 12.14
CA GLU A 66 9.21 0.17 11.38
C GLU A 66 10.56 -0.53 11.09
N ALA A 67 10.56 -1.77 10.55
CA ALA A 67 11.76 -2.64 10.37
C ALA A 67 12.94 -2.03 9.60
N CYS A 68 12.78 -0.82 9.03
CA CYS A 68 13.77 -0.18 8.22
C CYS A 68 14.80 0.58 9.08
N SER A 69 16.07 0.20 8.96
CA SER A 69 17.25 0.87 9.56
C SER A 69 17.48 2.28 9.01
N SER A 70 16.64 2.74 8.08
CA SER A 70 16.70 4.10 7.53
C SER A 70 16.34 5.09 8.62
N GLY A 71 17.32 5.83 9.12
CA GLY A 71 17.14 6.78 10.22
C GLY A 71 17.77 6.36 11.56
N CYS A 72 18.61 5.32 11.60
CA CYS A 72 19.33 4.90 12.83
C CYS A 72 20.85 5.10 12.70
N GLY A 73 21.59 5.05 13.82
CA GLY A 73 23.02 5.36 13.85
C GLY A 73 23.92 4.46 12.99
N SER A 74 23.56 3.18 12.81
CA SER A 74 24.33 2.25 11.96
C SER A 74 24.41 2.70 10.50
N PHE A 75 23.41 3.45 10.05
CA PHE A 75 23.38 4.02 8.72
C PHE A 75 24.45 5.09 8.51
N ILE A 76 24.55 6.03 9.46
CA ILE A 76 25.57 7.09 9.44
C ILE A 76 26.97 6.47 9.54
N GLU A 77 27.13 5.48 10.42
CA GLU A 77 28.39 4.74 10.58
C GLU A 77 28.81 4.04 9.29
N ALA A 78 27.90 3.32 8.62
CA ALA A 78 28.17 2.66 7.35
C ALA A 78 28.57 3.66 6.26
N PHE A 79 27.91 4.82 6.22
CA PHE A 79 28.21 5.87 5.26
C PHE A 79 29.58 6.51 5.48
N ALA A 80 29.88 6.92 6.71
CA ALA A 80 31.19 7.47 7.07
C ALA A 80 32.31 6.50 6.68
N ARG A 81 32.14 5.21 7.00
CA ARG A 81 33.08 4.15 6.58
C ARG A 81 33.20 4.01 5.06
N SER A 82 32.09 4.10 4.32
CA SER A 82 32.11 4.01 2.85
C SER A 82 32.88 5.16 2.18
N LEU A 83 32.93 6.32 2.83
CA LEU A 83 33.72 7.48 2.41
C LEU A 83 35.13 7.49 3.01
N ASN A 84 35.48 6.46 3.79
CA ASN A 84 36.75 6.33 4.49
C ASN A 84 37.00 7.41 5.56
N TYR A 85 35.93 7.85 6.24
CA TYR A 85 35.98 8.79 7.36
C TYR A 85 35.70 8.08 8.70
N PRO A 86 36.43 8.43 9.78
CA PRO A 86 35.99 8.16 11.15
C PRO A 86 34.65 8.85 11.43
N VAL A 87 33.78 8.21 12.21
CA VAL A 87 32.41 8.73 12.48
C VAL A 87 32.47 10.06 13.22
N GLU A 88 33.43 10.23 14.12
CA GLU A 88 33.65 11.45 14.90
C GLU A 88 34.04 12.62 13.99
N THR A 89 34.93 12.39 13.03
CA THR A 89 35.32 13.39 12.04
C THR A 89 34.14 13.73 11.15
N PHE A 90 33.40 12.72 10.67
CA PHE A 90 32.22 12.90 9.82
C PHE A 90 31.14 13.77 10.49
N ALA A 91 30.87 13.53 11.77
CA ALA A 91 29.95 14.33 12.58
C ALA A 91 30.44 15.78 12.75
N ARG A 92 31.75 15.98 12.97
CA ARG A 92 32.32 17.33 13.12
C ARG A 92 32.26 18.13 11.83
N GLU A 93 32.59 17.52 10.69
CA GLU A 93 32.48 18.17 9.38
C GLU A 93 31.03 18.57 9.07
N ALA A 94 30.04 17.78 9.50
CA ALA A 94 28.63 18.13 9.37
C ALA A 94 28.25 19.40 10.15
N CYS A 95 28.83 19.62 11.34
CA CYS A 95 28.59 20.83 12.13
C CYS A 95 29.21 22.09 11.51
N LEU A 96 30.23 21.94 10.66
CA LEU A 96 30.93 23.04 9.98
C LEU A 96 30.38 23.29 8.57
N ALA A 97 29.41 22.49 8.12
CA ALA A 97 28.83 22.60 6.80
C ALA A 97 28.07 23.93 6.62
N GLU A 98 28.29 24.59 5.49
CA GLU A 98 27.62 25.85 5.14
C GLU A 98 26.34 25.61 4.34
N ASN A 99 26.31 24.57 3.51
CA ASN A 99 25.22 24.31 2.57
C ASN A 99 24.77 22.83 2.63
N PRO A 100 24.10 22.39 3.72
CA PRO A 100 23.62 21.02 3.86
C PRO A 100 22.79 20.57 2.66
N CYS A 101 23.19 19.48 2.00
CA CYS A 101 22.49 19.02 0.80
C CYS A 101 21.17 18.31 1.15
N ASP A 102 20.12 18.50 0.34
CA ASP A 102 18.88 17.74 0.50
C ASP A 102 19.00 16.34 -0.10
N LEU A 103 19.05 15.34 0.77
CA LEU A 103 19.11 13.92 0.42
C LEU A 103 17.74 13.23 0.48
N GLY A 104 16.66 13.98 0.77
CA GLY A 104 15.31 13.47 0.98
C GLY A 104 15.16 12.66 2.27
N THR A 105 13.99 12.03 2.46
CA THR A 105 13.61 11.34 3.73
C THR A 105 13.42 9.82 3.59
N ARG A 106 13.87 9.24 2.46
CA ARG A 106 13.64 7.81 2.10
C ARG A 106 14.65 6.82 2.67
N CYS A 107 14.48 5.53 2.32
CA CYS A 107 15.33 4.46 2.83
C CYS A 107 16.79 4.59 2.37
N THR A 108 17.67 3.89 3.08
CA THR A 108 19.12 3.91 2.93
C THR A 108 19.58 3.63 1.49
N VAL A 109 18.85 2.80 0.75
CA VAL A 109 19.15 2.43 -0.65
C VAL A 109 19.00 3.62 -1.61
N PHE A 110 17.92 4.40 -1.47
CA PHE A 110 17.71 5.59 -2.29
C PHE A 110 18.69 6.69 -1.88
N MET A 111 18.95 6.82 -0.58
CA MET A 111 19.89 7.80 -0.05
C MET A 111 21.33 7.54 -0.55
N ASN A 112 21.77 6.28 -0.61
CA ASN A 112 23.03 5.87 -1.28
C ASN A 112 23.12 6.37 -2.72
N SER A 113 22.02 6.26 -3.47
CA SER A 113 21.99 6.70 -4.87
C SER A 113 22.08 8.22 -4.98
N LYS A 114 21.38 8.96 -4.10
CA LYS A 114 21.40 10.42 -4.06
C LYS A 114 22.75 10.96 -3.58
N VAL A 115 23.36 10.37 -2.56
CA VAL A 115 24.71 10.73 -2.09
C VAL A 115 25.74 10.57 -3.21
N LYS A 116 25.71 9.44 -3.95
CA LYS A 116 26.59 9.25 -5.12
C LYS A 116 26.35 10.28 -6.22
N GLN A 117 25.11 10.74 -6.39
CA GLN A 117 24.79 11.81 -7.32
C GLN A 117 25.43 13.14 -6.87
N VAL A 118 25.17 13.59 -5.65
CA VAL A 118 25.69 14.89 -5.17
C VAL A 118 27.21 14.90 -5.03
N LEU A 119 27.83 13.74 -4.75
CA LEU A 119 29.29 13.58 -4.82
C LEU A 119 29.83 13.85 -6.23
N ARG A 120 29.13 13.40 -7.28
CA ARG A 120 29.51 13.69 -8.68
C ARG A 120 29.24 15.13 -9.06
N GLU A 121 28.29 15.78 -8.42
CA GLU A 121 27.99 17.21 -8.57
C GLU A 121 29.01 18.09 -7.81
N GLY A 122 29.98 17.50 -7.11
CA GLY A 122 31.06 18.22 -6.44
C GLY A 122 30.73 18.72 -5.02
N VAL A 123 29.65 18.23 -4.41
CA VAL A 123 29.25 18.61 -3.05
C VAL A 123 30.26 18.09 -2.02
N SER A 124 30.60 18.92 -1.03
CA SER A 124 31.57 18.58 0.01
C SER A 124 31.07 17.45 0.92
N VAL A 125 32.01 16.71 1.53
CA VAL A 125 31.66 15.65 2.50
C VAL A 125 30.95 16.24 3.73
N GLY A 126 31.30 17.45 4.16
CA GLY A 126 30.63 18.15 5.27
C GLY A 126 29.16 18.43 4.96
N ASP A 127 28.86 19.00 3.79
CA ASP A 127 27.48 19.28 3.34
C ASP A 127 26.65 18.00 3.19
N ILE A 128 27.28 16.91 2.75
CA ILE A 128 26.65 15.58 2.69
C ILE A 128 26.38 15.04 4.09
N ALA A 129 27.33 15.15 5.00
CA ALA A 129 27.19 14.68 6.38
C ALA A 129 26.10 15.45 7.13
N ALA A 130 26.01 16.77 6.91
CA ALA A 130 24.93 17.61 7.42
C ALA A 130 23.57 17.22 6.80
N GLY A 131 23.52 17.05 5.48
CA GLY A 131 22.34 16.58 4.76
C GLY A 131 21.81 15.25 5.30
N LEU A 132 22.70 14.27 5.53
CA LEU A 132 22.35 12.98 6.14
C LEU A 132 21.78 13.16 7.55
N SER A 133 22.34 14.10 8.33
CA SER A 133 21.86 14.38 9.69
C SER A 133 20.43 14.92 9.67
N TYR A 134 20.13 15.89 8.79
CA TYR A 134 18.77 16.36 8.55
C TYR A 134 17.85 15.24 8.07
N SER A 135 18.28 14.41 7.14
CA SER A 135 17.47 13.30 6.62
C SER A 135 17.07 12.30 7.71
N VAL A 136 17.97 11.97 8.64
CA VAL A 136 17.68 11.09 9.78
C VAL A 136 16.63 11.70 10.70
N VAL A 137 16.77 12.98 11.04
CA VAL A 137 15.83 13.68 11.92
C VAL A 137 14.47 13.92 11.24
N LYS A 138 14.45 14.38 9.98
CA LYS A 138 13.20 14.55 9.20
C LYS A 138 12.46 13.22 9.07
N ASN A 139 13.17 12.11 8.89
CA ASN A 139 12.57 10.78 8.88
C ASN A 139 11.94 10.44 10.25
N CYS A 140 12.63 10.71 11.35
CA CYS A 140 12.08 10.56 12.69
C CYS A 140 10.78 11.36 12.87
N LEU A 141 10.85 12.68 12.68
CA LEU A 141 9.76 13.60 12.99
C LEU A 141 8.56 13.40 12.06
N TYR A 142 8.79 13.41 10.75
CA TYR A 142 7.68 13.48 9.79
C TYR A 142 7.21 12.10 9.31
N LYS A 143 8.05 11.06 9.38
CA LYS A 143 7.69 9.72 8.88
C LYS A 143 7.35 8.75 10.01
N VAL A 144 8.20 8.66 11.03
CA VAL A 144 7.96 7.75 12.16
C VAL A 144 6.89 8.34 13.08
N LEU A 145 7.10 9.57 13.55
CA LEU A 145 6.18 10.24 14.46
C LEU A 145 4.95 10.81 13.74
N LYS A 146 5.06 11.11 12.44
CA LYS A 146 4.04 11.83 11.66
C LYS A 146 3.65 13.14 12.34
N LEU A 147 4.64 13.83 12.87
CA LEU A 147 4.50 15.10 13.56
C LEU A 147 3.96 16.14 12.58
N LYS A 148 2.83 16.76 12.92
CA LYS A 148 2.26 17.85 12.12
C LYS A 148 2.65 19.21 12.66
N LYS A 149 2.88 19.25 13.96
CA LYS A 149 3.10 20.43 14.78
C LYS A 149 4.18 20.12 15.81
N THR A 150 5.18 20.97 15.91
CA THR A 150 6.32 20.78 16.83
C THR A 150 5.87 20.80 18.29
N GLU A 151 4.78 21.51 18.58
CA GLU A 151 4.18 21.61 19.90
C GLU A 151 3.69 20.26 20.46
N GLU A 152 3.45 19.26 19.61
CA GLU A 152 3.07 17.91 20.04
C GLU A 152 4.19 17.18 20.82
N LEU A 153 5.45 17.60 20.68
CA LEU A 153 6.58 17.07 21.46
C LEU A 153 6.64 17.69 22.88
N GLY A 154 5.90 18.76 23.12
CA GLY A 154 6.08 19.60 24.30
C GLY A 154 7.41 20.35 24.27
N LYS A 155 7.75 21.00 25.40
CA LYS A 155 8.95 21.84 25.50
C LYS A 155 10.16 21.14 26.12
N GLU A 156 9.93 20.07 26.88
CA GLU A 156 10.95 19.43 27.71
C GLU A 156 11.38 18.11 27.07
N ILE A 157 12.24 18.23 26.04
CA ILE A 157 12.69 17.12 25.21
C ILE A 157 14.01 16.56 25.74
N VAL A 158 14.07 15.25 25.98
CA VAL A 158 15.31 14.52 26.30
C VAL A 158 15.71 13.61 25.15
N VAL A 159 16.93 13.76 24.65
CA VAL A 159 17.50 12.90 23.60
C VAL A 159 18.52 11.92 24.18
N GLN A 160 18.49 10.68 23.70
CA GLN A 160 19.35 9.59 24.16
C GLN A 160 19.64 8.57 23.05
N GLY A 161 20.50 7.60 23.34
CA GLY A 161 20.93 6.58 22.39
C GLY A 161 22.24 6.93 21.69
N GLY A 162 22.88 5.93 21.09
CA GLY A 162 24.23 6.08 20.52
C GLY A 162 24.31 7.09 19.37
N THR A 163 23.24 7.27 18.60
CA THR A 163 23.20 8.26 17.52
C THR A 163 23.27 9.69 18.05
N MET A 164 22.76 9.92 19.26
CA MET A 164 22.78 11.23 19.89
C MET A 164 24.16 11.64 20.38
N ARG A 165 25.22 10.81 20.21
CA ARG A 165 26.62 11.26 20.35
C ARG A 165 27.02 12.24 19.23
N ASN A 166 26.33 12.21 18.10
CA ASN A 166 26.58 13.09 16.95
C ASN A 166 25.90 14.45 17.17
N ASP A 167 26.69 15.49 17.41
CA ASP A 167 26.18 16.84 17.67
C ASP A 167 25.43 17.44 16.47
N ALA A 168 25.74 17.03 15.22
CA ALA A 168 25.00 17.48 14.04
C ALA A 168 23.57 16.93 14.01
N ILE A 169 23.33 15.71 14.53
CA ILE A 169 21.99 15.14 14.65
C ILE A 169 21.17 15.88 15.71
N VAL A 170 21.78 16.13 16.87
CA VAL A 170 21.15 16.88 17.96
C VAL A 170 20.81 18.29 17.47
N ARG A 171 21.74 18.95 16.77
CA ARG A 171 21.53 20.29 16.23
C ARG A 171 20.44 20.32 15.16
N ALA A 172 20.43 19.34 14.25
CA ALA A 172 19.38 19.23 13.24
C ALA A 172 17.99 19.04 13.87
N LEU A 173 17.89 18.29 14.98
CA LEU A 173 16.67 18.18 15.76
C LEU A 173 16.24 19.53 16.33
N GLU A 174 17.12 20.23 17.04
CA GLU A 174 16.81 21.54 17.62
C GLU A 174 16.34 22.55 16.57
N LEU A 175 17.00 22.57 15.40
CA LEU A 175 16.64 23.47 14.30
C LEU A 175 15.29 23.11 13.66
N LEU A 176 14.98 21.83 13.52
CA LEU A 176 13.70 21.39 12.94
C LEU A 176 12.52 21.48 13.93
N THR A 177 12.79 21.39 15.23
CA THR A 177 11.76 21.52 16.27
C THR A 177 11.67 22.92 16.89
N GLU A 178 12.58 23.82 16.52
CA GLU A 178 12.73 25.16 17.12
C GLU A 178 12.78 25.13 18.66
N THR A 179 13.37 24.08 19.22
CA THR A 179 13.37 23.79 20.66
C THR A 179 14.71 23.21 21.08
N GLU A 180 15.29 23.71 22.17
CA GLU A 180 16.51 23.14 22.76
C GLU A 180 16.23 21.79 23.43
N VAL A 181 17.19 20.86 23.37
CA VAL A 181 17.01 19.51 23.90
C VAL A 181 18.02 19.18 24.99
N SER A 182 17.59 18.39 25.97
CA SER A 182 18.46 17.87 27.04
C SER A 182 19.13 16.57 26.62
N ARG A 183 20.45 16.45 26.85
CA ARG A 183 21.24 15.23 26.56
C ARG A 183 22.26 14.97 27.66
N SER A 184 22.49 13.69 27.98
CA SER A 184 23.61 13.26 28.83
C SER A 184 24.96 13.39 28.11
N ASN A 185 26.08 13.44 28.83
CA ASN A 185 27.41 13.30 28.24
C ASN A 185 27.70 11.86 27.75
N LEU A 186 26.89 10.88 28.17
CA LEU A 186 26.95 9.47 27.76
C LEU A 186 25.54 8.98 27.34
N PRO A 187 24.98 9.52 26.24
CA PRO A 187 23.59 9.26 25.85
C PRO A 187 23.32 7.79 25.51
N GLU A 188 24.33 7.03 25.09
CA GLU A 188 24.25 5.60 24.79
C GLU A 188 24.05 4.70 26.02
N LEU A 189 24.37 5.18 27.22
CA LEU A 189 24.29 4.40 28.47
C LEU A 189 22.98 4.64 29.24
N MET A 190 22.05 5.42 28.68
CA MET A 190 20.83 5.85 29.38
C MET A 190 19.95 4.68 29.85
N GLY A 191 19.81 3.61 29.05
CA GLY A 191 19.08 2.41 29.48
C GLY A 191 19.74 1.73 30.69
N ALA A 192 21.08 1.61 30.70
CA ALA A 192 21.81 1.04 31.83
C ALA A 192 21.70 1.93 33.09
N TYR A 193 21.79 3.25 32.93
CA TYR A 193 21.61 4.20 34.03
C TYR A 193 20.22 4.11 34.64
N GLY A 194 19.18 4.07 33.81
CA GLY A 194 17.80 3.86 34.23
C GLY A 194 17.57 2.55 34.97
N CYS A 195 18.20 1.47 34.49
CA CYS A 195 18.16 0.18 35.16
C CYS A 195 18.83 0.22 36.54
N ALA A 196 19.93 0.96 36.69
CA ALA A 196 20.59 1.16 37.97
C ALA A 196 19.71 1.97 38.95
N LEU A 197 19.06 3.05 38.48
CA LEU A 197 18.11 3.84 39.26
C LEU A 197 16.92 3.00 39.72
N TYR A 198 16.38 2.16 38.84
CA TYR A 198 15.30 1.24 39.21
C TYR A 198 15.75 0.23 40.26
N ALA A 199 16.92 -0.38 40.07
CA ALA A 199 17.50 -1.31 41.03
C ALA A 199 17.67 -0.65 42.42
N GLN A 200 18.17 0.59 42.46
CA GLN A 200 18.27 1.38 43.70
C GLN A 200 16.92 1.52 44.39
N SER A 201 15.88 1.95 43.67
CA SER A 201 14.52 2.10 44.22
C SER A 201 13.90 0.77 44.70
N ALA A 202 14.23 -0.35 44.04
CA ALA A 202 13.78 -1.67 44.43
C ALA A 202 14.47 -2.19 45.70
N VAL A 203 15.73 -1.79 45.92
CA VAL A 203 16.49 -2.06 47.14
C VAL A 203 15.94 -1.25 48.32
N GLU A 204 15.64 0.03 48.13
CA GLU A 204 15.05 0.89 49.17
C GLU A 204 13.72 0.34 49.73
N LYS A 205 12.97 -0.42 48.91
CA LYS A 205 11.73 -1.08 49.31
C LYS A 205 11.93 -2.41 50.06
N LYS A 206 13.15 -2.98 50.08
CA LYS A 206 13.45 -4.28 50.71
C LYS A 206 14.35 -4.08 51.94
N LYS A 207 14.00 -4.74 53.07
CA LYS A 207 14.75 -4.65 54.35
C LYS A 207 16.09 -5.40 54.36
N HIS A 208 16.34 -6.31 53.41
CA HIS A 208 17.59 -7.07 53.31
C HIS A 208 18.10 -7.09 51.88
N THR A 209 19.39 -6.79 51.71
CA THR A 209 20.12 -6.92 50.45
C THR A 209 21.50 -7.53 50.68
N GLU A 210 21.90 -8.44 49.80
CA GLU A 210 23.25 -8.99 49.75
C GLU A 210 24.11 -8.15 48.79
N ILE A 211 25.33 -7.82 49.21
CA ILE A 211 26.31 -7.11 48.38
C ILE A 211 27.02 -8.15 47.49
N VAL A 212 26.91 -7.99 46.17
CA VAL A 212 27.59 -8.84 45.19
C VAL A 212 28.72 -8.05 44.56
N SER A 213 29.96 -8.57 44.60
CA SER A 213 31.11 -7.94 43.94
C SER A 213 31.09 -8.19 42.42
N LEU A 214 31.67 -7.27 41.64
CA LEU A 214 31.79 -7.42 40.19
C LEU A 214 32.60 -8.68 39.80
N ASN A 215 33.66 -8.99 40.55
CA ASN A 215 34.48 -10.19 40.31
C ASN A 215 33.66 -11.48 40.49
N ASN A 216 32.79 -11.55 41.50
CA ASN A 216 31.92 -12.70 41.71
C ASN A 216 30.93 -12.86 40.54
N LEU A 217 30.36 -11.75 40.03
CA LEU A 217 29.51 -11.76 38.85
C LEU A 217 30.26 -12.27 37.62
N LEU A 218 31.46 -11.76 37.35
CA LEU A 218 32.26 -12.16 36.18
C LEU A 218 32.65 -13.64 36.23
N GLN A 219 32.96 -14.19 37.42
CA GLN A 219 33.25 -15.61 37.58
C GLN A 219 32.06 -16.52 37.26
N THR A 220 30.83 -16.05 37.45
CA THR A 220 29.61 -16.84 37.14
C THR A 220 29.29 -16.91 35.64
N ALA A 221 29.87 -16.03 34.83
CA ALA A 221 29.53 -15.87 33.42
C ALA A 221 30.20 -16.87 32.47
N GLY A 222 31.16 -17.68 32.95
CA GLY A 222 31.76 -18.73 32.14
C GLY A 222 30.69 -19.69 31.60
N TYR A 223 30.73 -20.01 30.30
CA TYR A 223 29.70 -20.82 29.65
C TYR A 223 30.28 -21.83 28.66
N THR A 224 29.49 -22.88 28.42
CA THR A 224 29.66 -23.80 27.30
C THR A 224 28.46 -23.70 26.37
N THR A 225 28.68 -23.83 25.06
CA THR A 225 27.62 -23.73 24.05
C THR A 225 27.55 -25.02 23.24
N ARG A 226 26.32 -25.52 23.05
CA ARG A 226 26.02 -26.64 22.15
C ARG A 226 24.87 -26.28 21.23
N GLN A 227 24.97 -26.65 19.96
CA GLN A 227 23.86 -26.50 19.01
C GLN A 227 23.00 -27.78 18.99
N ILE A 228 21.68 -27.60 19.01
CA ILE A 228 20.69 -28.68 19.10
C ILE A 228 19.59 -28.42 18.07
N PRO A 229 19.28 -29.37 17.17
CA PRO A 229 18.15 -29.22 16.26
C PRO A 229 16.81 -29.36 17.01
N CYS A 230 15.88 -28.46 16.74
CA CYS A 230 14.51 -28.50 17.27
C CYS A 230 13.62 -29.37 16.41
N HIS A 231 12.85 -30.29 17.01
CA HIS A 231 11.91 -31.16 16.30
C HIS A 231 10.43 -30.79 16.51
N GLY A 232 10.15 -29.60 17.04
CA GLY A 232 8.78 -29.19 17.42
C GLY A 232 7.86 -28.80 16.26
N CYS A 233 8.41 -28.55 15.07
CA CYS A 233 7.67 -28.24 13.84
C CYS A 233 8.60 -28.35 12.60
N GLU A 234 8.02 -28.14 11.43
CA GLU A 234 8.70 -28.26 10.12
C GLU A 234 9.90 -27.32 9.94
N ASN A 235 9.99 -26.21 10.70
CA ASN A 235 11.12 -25.26 10.61
C ASN A 235 12.46 -25.82 11.09
N ARG A 236 12.48 -26.92 11.85
CA ARG A 236 13.68 -27.58 12.38
C ARG A 236 14.80 -26.64 12.84
N CYS A 237 14.47 -25.65 13.69
CA CYS A 237 15.38 -24.58 14.08
C CYS A 237 16.67 -25.13 14.72
N LEU A 238 17.83 -24.58 14.38
CA LEU A 238 19.10 -24.85 15.08
C LEU A 238 19.20 -23.96 16.33
N VAL A 239 19.13 -24.56 17.51
CA VAL A 239 19.04 -23.86 18.80
C VAL A 239 20.36 -23.98 19.54
N HIS A 240 20.92 -22.84 19.98
CA HIS A 240 22.09 -22.80 20.85
C HIS A 240 21.66 -22.93 22.30
N LYS A 241 22.13 -23.97 22.99
CA LYS A 241 22.03 -24.16 24.44
C LYS A 241 23.31 -23.63 25.09
N TYR A 242 23.19 -22.55 25.84
CA TYR A 242 24.22 -22.02 26.73
C TYR A 242 24.03 -22.65 28.11
N SER A 243 25.10 -23.24 28.65
CA SER A 243 25.13 -23.75 30.02
C SER A 243 26.20 -22.98 30.79
N PHE A 244 25.77 -22.22 31.80
CA PHE A 244 26.62 -21.32 32.57
C PHE A 244 27.21 -22.02 33.80
N ALA A 245 28.32 -21.51 34.33
CA ALA A 245 28.99 -22.04 35.52
C ALA A 245 28.08 -22.01 36.77
N ASN A 246 27.13 -21.06 36.82
CA ASN A 246 26.10 -20.97 37.85
C ASN A 246 24.96 -22.00 37.72
N LYS A 247 25.07 -22.97 36.79
CA LYS A 247 24.08 -24.00 36.43
C LYS A 247 22.84 -23.50 35.70
N ASN A 248 22.72 -22.20 35.41
CA ASN A 248 21.65 -21.70 34.57
C ASN A 248 21.84 -22.18 33.14
N VAL A 249 20.72 -22.36 32.44
CA VAL A 249 20.68 -22.74 31.03
C VAL A 249 19.89 -21.68 30.29
N TYR A 250 20.37 -21.30 29.12
CA TYR A 250 19.68 -20.40 28.21
C TYR A 250 19.67 -20.97 26.79
N TYR A 251 18.54 -20.83 26.11
CA TYR A 251 18.34 -21.25 24.73
C TYR A 251 18.21 -20.02 23.83
N SER A 252 18.95 -19.99 22.72
CA SER A 252 18.84 -18.95 21.68
C SER A 252 18.72 -19.57 20.30
N GLY A 253 18.18 -18.83 19.33
CA GLY A 253 17.98 -19.29 17.95
C GLY A 253 16.68 -20.06 17.71
N ASN A 254 15.90 -20.37 18.75
CA ASN A 254 14.56 -20.94 18.59
C ASN A 254 13.53 -19.87 18.20
N LYS A 255 12.77 -20.13 17.13
CA LYS A 255 11.70 -19.22 16.63
C LYS A 255 10.46 -19.16 17.53
N CYS A 256 10.26 -20.16 18.38
CA CYS A 256 9.12 -20.25 19.29
C CYS A 256 9.56 -20.91 20.60
N GLU A 257 8.75 -20.76 21.65
CA GLU A 257 9.03 -21.34 22.96
C GLU A 257 8.29 -22.67 23.19
N LYS A 258 8.00 -23.39 22.09
CA LYS A 258 7.26 -24.65 22.14
C LYS A 258 8.07 -25.79 22.75
N VAL A 259 9.34 -25.90 22.37
CA VAL A 259 10.25 -26.99 22.79
C VAL A 259 11.34 -26.48 23.73
N PHE A 260 11.90 -25.31 23.43
CA PHE A 260 12.94 -24.68 24.23
C PHE A 260 12.39 -23.36 24.77
N SER A 261 12.35 -23.19 26.09
CA SER A 261 11.91 -21.96 26.76
C SER A 261 12.90 -21.59 27.86
N ASN A 262 13.10 -20.29 28.04
CA ASN A 262 13.97 -19.73 29.07
C ASN A 262 13.20 -19.27 30.31
N GLN A 263 11.87 -19.38 30.31
CA GLN A 263 11.00 -18.88 31.38
C GLN A 263 10.45 -19.98 32.32
N GLY A 264 10.96 -21.21 32.20
CA GLY A 264 10.60 -22.35 33.06
C GLY A 264 9.32 -23.08 32.63
N ALA A 265 9.05 -24.26 33.21
CA ALA A 265 7.94 -25.15 32.83
C ALA A 265 6.54 -24.67 33.31
N TYR A 266 6.45 -23.56 34.05
CA TYR A 266 5.24 -23.13 34.78
C TYR A 266 4.47 -21.98 34.13
N LEU A 267 4.73 -21.63 32.87
CA LEU A 267 4.04 -20.52 32.21
C LEU A 267 2.68 -20.95 31.65
N THR A 268 1.61 -20.34 32.16
CA THR A 268 0.26 -20.43 31.59
C THR A 268 0.24 -19.68 30.25
N LYS A 269 0.25 -20.45 29.16
CA LYS A 269 0.08 -19.88 27.81
C LYS A 269 -1.31 -19.28 27.66
N GLY A 270 -1.39 -18.16 26.94
CA GLY A 270 -2.66 -17.63 26.47
C GLY A 270 -3.25 -18.53 25.38
N ARG A 271 -4.55 -18.40 25.13
CA ARG A 271 -5.23 -19.07 24.00
C ARG A 271 -4.85 -18.39 22.69
N ASN A 272 -4.72 -19.17 21.61
CA ASN A 272 -4.32 -18.67 20.29
C ASN A 272 -5.30 -19.10 19.19
N LEU A 273 -6.24 -18.22 18.84
CA LEU A 273 -7.24 -18.52 17.82
C LEU A 273 -6.74 -18.49 16.39
N SER A 274 -5.57 -17.90 16.12
CA SER A 274 -5.00 -17.94 14.75
C SER A 274 -4.68 -19.37 14.33
N VAL A 275 -4.19 -20.20 15.25
CA VAL A 275 -3.86 -21.62 14.98
C VAL A 275 -5.13 -22.46 14.84
N GLU A 276 -6.13 -22.22 15.69
CA GLU A 276 -7.41 -22.92 15.63
C GLU A 276 -8.16 -22.60 14.31
N LYS A 277 -8.13 -21.32 13.87
CA LYS A 277 -8.65 -20.89 12.56
C LYS A 277 -8.03 -21.67 11.39
N TYR A 278 -6.70 -21.86 11.40
CA TYR A 278 -6.02 -22.63 10.35
C TYR A 278 -6.55 -24.07 10.25
N GLY A 279 -6.79 -24.71 11.39
CA GLY A 279 -7.38 -26.04 11.47
C GLY A 279 -8.81 -26.07 10.92
N LEU A 280 -9.68 -25.14 11.36
CA LEU A 280 -11.08 -25.04 10.90
C LEU A 280 -11.21 -24.78 9.39
N LEU A 281 -10.23 -24.08 8.81
CA LEU A 281 -10.16 -23.88 7.36
C LEU A 281 -9.83 -25.19 6.65
N PHE A 282 -8.65 -25.78 6.92
CA PHE A 282 -8.07 -26.81 6.04
C PHE A 282 -8.27 -28.26 6.48
N ASN A 283 -8.60 -28.55 7.74
CA ASN A 283 -8.79 -29.94 8.22
C ASN A 283 -10.19 -30.45 7.86
N ARG A 284 -10.46 -30.53 6.55
CA ARG A 284 -11.74 -30.99 6.00
C ARG A 284 -11.54 -32.35 5.34
N LYS A 285 -12.41 -33.30 5.68
CA LYS A 285 -12.41 -34.64 5.10
C LYS A 285 -13.35 -34.66 3.87
N GLY A 286 -12.84 -35.13 2.74
CA GLY A 286 -13.64 -35.40 1.55
C GLY A 286 -14.20 -36.82 1.56
N LYS A 287 -15.32 -37.03 0.87
CA LYS A 287 -15.95 -38.35 0.64
C LYS A 287 -15.41 -39.05 -0.63
N THR A 288 -14.54 -38.38 -1.37
CA THR A 288 -14.24 -38.65 -2.79
C THR A 288 -12.78 -39.09 -3.01
N GLU A 289 -12.30 -40.09 -2.27
CA GLU A 289 -10.92 -40.59 -2.42
C GLU A 289 -10.67 -41.34 -3.75
N ASN A 290 -11.72 -41.96 -4.33
CA ASN A 290 -11.68 -42.75 -5.57
C ASN A 290 -12.21 -42.00 -6.81
N SER A 291 -12.09 -40.67 -6.86
CA SER A 291 -12.51 -39.89 -8.03
C SER A 291 -11.53 -40.00 -9.20
N HIS A 292 -12.04 -39.96 -10.44
CA HIS A 292 -11.23 -39.92 -11.67
C HIS A 292 -10.64 -38.53 -11.99
N LEU A 293 -11.10 -37.47 -11.32
CA LEU A 293 -10.62 -36.10 -11.53
C LEU A 293 -10.13 -35.50 -10.22
N THR A 294 -8.88 -35.02 -10.22
CA THR A 294 -8.20 -34.37 -9.11
C THR A 294 -7.93 -32.90 -9.43
N ILE A 295 -8.57 -32.00 -8.68
CA ILE A 295 -8.31 -30.56 -8.73
C ILE A 295 -7.35 -30.17 -7.61
N GLY A 296 -6.22 -29.57 -8.00
CA GLY A 296 -5.27 -28.93 -7.10
C GLY A 296 -5.74 -27.55 -6.66
N ILE A 297 -5.69 -27.24 -5.36
CA ILE A 297 -6.03 -25.92 -4.81
C ILE A 297 -4.81 -25.39 -4.03
N PRO A 298 -4.25 -24.23 -4.42
CA PRO A 298 -3.12 -23.65 -3.70
C PRO A 298 -3.58 -23.05 -2.37
N ARG A 299 -2.83 -23.26 -1.29
CA ARG A 299 -3.04 -22.62 0.02
C ARG A 299 -2.55 -21.17 -0.02
N SER A 300 -3.23 -20.30 -0.78
CA SER A 300 -2.81 -18.91 -0.96
C SER A 300 -4.00 -17.95 -1.12
N LEU A 301 -3.77 -16.66 -0.82
CA LEU A 301 -4.71 -15.55 -1.00
C LEU A 301 -6.13 -15.82 -0.44
N ASN A 302 -7.18 -15.74 -1.26
CA ASN A 302 -8.58 -15.89 -0.83
C ASN A 302 -8.95 -17.33 -0.45
N ILE A 303 -8.12 -18.34 -0.75
CA ILE A 303 -8.38 -19.71 -0.27
C ILE A 303 -8.39 -19.76 1.27
N TYR A 304 -7.71 -18.84 1.95
CA TYR A 304 -7.80 -18.68 3.40
C TYR A 304 -9.14 -18.10 3.91
N GLU A 305 -10.05 -17.72 3.01
CA GLU A 305 -11.41 -17.26 3.31
C GLU A 305 -12.46 -18.25 2.77
N ASP A 306 -12.28 -18.72 1.53
CA ASP A 306 -13.32 -19.40 0.75
C ASP A 306 -13.15 -20.93 0.66
N TYR A 307 -12.08 -21.49 1.20
CA TYR A 307 -11.83 -22.94 1.08
C TYR A 307 -12.99 -23.83 1.58
N PRO A 308 -13.72 -23.51 2.67
CA PRO A 308 -14.89 -24.27 3.10
C PRO A 308 -15.95 -24.41 2.00
N PHE A 309 -16.20 -23.34 1.24
CA PHE A 309 -17.10 -23.35 0.08
C PHE A 309 -16.56 -24.25 -1.03
N TRP A 310 -15.32 -24.02 -1.47
CA TRP A 310 -14.75 -24.74 -2.62
C TRP A 310 -14.58 -26.24 -2.37
N HIS A 311 -14.06 -26.62 -1.19
CA HIS A 311 -13.93 -28.02 -0.79
C HIS A 311 -15.29 -28.72 -0.85
N LYS A 312 -16.32 -28.13 -0.25
CA LYS A 312 -17.66 -28.72 -0.21
C LYS A 312 -18.29 -28.82 -1.59
N LEU A 313 -18.12 -27.79 -2.43
CA LEU A 313 -18.63 -27.78 -3.80
C LEU A 313 -18.06 -28.94 -4.62
N PHE A 314 -16.74 -29.11 -4.60
CA PHE A 314 -16.07 -30.17 -5.35
C PHE A 314 -16.38 -31.57 -4.81
N ASP A 315 -16.41 -31.73 -3.48
CA ASP A 315 -16.74 -33.01 -2.85
C ASP A 315 -18.16 -33.49 -3.21
N GLU A 316 -19.16 -32.60 -3.14
CA GLU A 316 -20.54 -32.93 -3.53
C GLU A 316 -20.67 -33.20 -5.04
N CYS A 317 -19.79 -32.60 -5.85
CA CYS A 317 -19.68 -32.87 -7.28
C CYS A 317 -18.94 -34.18 -7.63
N GLY A 318 -18.36 -34.87 -6.64
CA GLY A 318 -17.62 -36.11 -6.90
C GLY A 318 -16.17 -35.87 -7.36
N ILE A 319 -15.62 -34.66 -7.16
CA ILE A 319 -14.27 -34.28 -7.59
C ILE A 319 -13.33 -34.33 -6.39
N LYS A 320 -12.18 -35.01 -6.54
CA LYS A 320 -11.15 -35.05 -5.50
C LYS A 320 -10.40 -33.70 -5.45
N THR A 321 -10.25 -33.16 -4.24
CA THR A 321 -9.48 -31.93 -4.01
C THR A 321 -8.14 -32.25 -3.37
N THR A 322 -7.07 -31.67 -3.89
CA THR A 322 -5.71 -31.81 -3.33
C THR A 322 -5.14 -30.43 -3.02
N LEU A 323 -4.83 -30.16 -1.75
CA LEU A 323 -4.19 -28.91 -1.35
C LEU A 323 -2.68 -28.94 -1.58
N SER A 324 -2.11 -27.80 -1.99
CA SER A 324 -0.66 -27.60 -1.98
C SER A 324 -0.11 -27.73 -0.56
N THR A 325 1.12 -28.21 -0.31
CA THR A 325 1.66 -28.40 1.06
C THR A 325 1.63 -27.12 1.90
N THR A 326 1.74 -27.30 3.22
CA THR A 326 1.97 -26.22 4.18
C THR A 326 3.17 -25.38 3.74
N SER A 327 3.06 -24.07 3.94
CA SER A 327 4.07 -23.11 3.50
C SER A 327 5.34 -23.24 4.33
N THR A 328 6.48 -23.33 3.66
CA THR A 328 7.82 -23.32 4.29
C THR A 328 8.74 -22.39 3.50
N PHE A 329 9.75 -21.82 4.16
CA PHE A 329 10.76 -21.00 3.48
C PHE A 329 11.50 -21.78 2.38
N TYR A 330 11.78 -23.07 2.63
CA TYR A 330 12.41 -23.94 1.65
C TYR A 330 11.58 -24.07 0.36
N ASN A 331 10.27 -24.32 0.50
CA ASN A 331 9.37 -24.39 -0.65
C ASN A 331 9.24 -23.03 -1.35
N TYR A 332 9.20 -21.94 -0.58
CA TYR A 332 9.16 -20.58 -1.11
C TYR A 332 10.34 -20.29 -2.05
N GLU A 333 11.57 -20.61 -1.61
CA GLU A 333 12.80 -20.41 -2.40
C GLU A 333 12.76 -21.15 -3.74
N MET A 334 12.11 -22.31 -3.80
CA MET A 334 11.95 -23.05 -5.06
C MET A 334 11.09 -22.30 -6.09
N GLY A 335 10.14 -21.47 -5.66
CA GLY A 335 9.21 -20.75 -6.54
C GLY A 335 9.56 -19.28 -6.81
N VAL A 336 10.51 -18.70 -6.07
CA VAL A 336 10.78 -17.24 -6.13
C VAL A 336 11.26 -16.76 -7.51
N HIS A 337 11.93 -17.63 -8.27
CA HIS A 337 12.50 -17.30 -9.58
C HIS A 337 11.47 -16.93 -10.66
N SER A 338 10.19 -17.30 -10.48
CA SER A 338 9.10 -16.95 -11.41
C SER A 338 8.32 -15.72 -10.98
N VAL A 339 8.67 -15.08 -9.86
CA VAL A 339 8.02 -13.86 -9.40
C VAL A 339 8.43 -12.69 -10.29
N MET A 340 7.45 -12.02 -10.91
CA MET A 340 7.70 -10.94 -11.88
C MET A 340 7.93 -9.55 -11.25
N SER A 341 7.67 -9.39 -9.94
CA SER A 341 7.76 -8.08 -9.29
C SER A 341 8.24 -8.21 -7.85
N ASP A 342 9.39 -7.64 -7.52
CA ASP A 342 10.02 -7.80 -6.20
C ASP A 342 9.24 -7.13 -5.07
N ASN A 343 8.53 -6.04 -5.37
CA ASN A 343 7.73 -5.27 -4.42
C ASN A 343 6.28 -5.77 -4.26
N ILE A 344 5.93 -6.92 -4.85
CA ILE A 344 4.62 -7.55 -4.61
C ILE A 344 4.56 -8.15 -3.19
N CYS A 345 3.36 -8.27 -2.63
CA CYS A 345 3.20 -8.82 -1.28
C CYS A 345 3.63 -10.29 -1.18
N PHE A 346 4.22 -10.65 -0.03
CA PHE A 346 4.72 -12.00 0.25
C PHE A 346 3.70 -13.14 -0.01
N PRO A 347 2.41 -13.02 0.36
CA PRO A 347 1.39 -14.03 0.04
C PRO A 347 1.28 -14.35 -1.45
N ALA A 348 1.43 -13.34 -2.32
CA ALA A 348 1.36 -13.52 -3.76
C ALA A 348 2.64 -14.17 -4.31
N LYS A 349 3.81 -13.85 -3.75
CA LYS A 349 5.06 -14.54 -4.09
C LYS A 349 4.98 -16.04 -3.74
N LEU A 350 4.43 -16.38 -2.57
CA LEU A 350 4.24 -17.76 -2.12
C LEU A 350 3.37 -18.59 -3.06
N MET A 351 2.41 -17.95 -3.74
CA MET A 351 1.55 -18.64 -4.69
C MET A 351 2.34 -19.40 -5.75
N HIS A 352 3.46 -18.86 -6.25
CA HIS A 352 4.32 -19.53 -7.23
C HIS A 352 4.82 -20.89 -6.71
N SER A 353 5.28 -20.94 -5.47
CA SER A 353 5.74 -22.19 -4.85
C SER A 353 4.60 -23.21 -4.68
N HIS A 354 3.39 -22.77 -4.32
CA HIS A 354 2.24 -23.66 -4.22
C HIS A 354 1.82 -24.24 -5.58
N ILE A 355 2.01 -23.50 -6.67
CA ILE A 355 1.75 -24.00 -8.02
C ILE A 355 2.76 -25.08 -8.40
N TYR A 356 4.05 -24.86 -8.15
CA TYR A 356 5.07 -25.88 -8.38
C TYR A 356 4.85 -27.16 -7.56
N ASP A 357 4.45 -27.04 -6.29
CA ASP A 357 4.08 -28.20 -5.46
C ASP A 357 2.90 -28.99 -6.05
N LEU A 358 1.85 -28.31 -6.52
CA LEU A 358 0.71 -28.98 -7.15
C LEU A 358 1.07 -29.68 -8.47
N ILE A 359 1.99 -29.09 -9.24
CA ILE A 359 2.54 -29.73 -10.46
C ILE A 359 3.29 -31.01 -10.08
N GLN A 360 4.12 -30.97 -9.05
CA GLN A 360 4.85 -32.16 -8.56
C GLN A 360 3.93 -33.26 -8.05
N LYS A 361 2.78 -32.87 -7.45
CA LYS A 361 1.72 -33.79 -7.04
C LYS A 361 0.90 -34.37 -8.19
N LYS A 362 1.16 -33.96 -9.44
CA LYS A 362 0.50 -34.46 -10.66
C LYS A 362 -1.02 -34.39 -10.58
N VAL A 363 -1.55 -33.26 -10.10
CA VAL A 363 -3.00 -32.98 -10.19
C VAL A 363 -3.41 -32.81 -11.65
N ASP A 364 -4.67 -33.08 -11.98
CA ASP A 364 -5.15 -32.98 -13.36
C ASP A 364 -5.35 -31.53 -13.79
N ARG A 365 -5.75 -30.67 -12.85
CA ARG A 365 -6.03 -29.25 -13.06
C ARG A 365 -5.73 -28.46 -11.79
N ILE A 366 -5.40 -27.18 -11.91
CA ILE A 366 -5.18 -26.28 -10.77
C ILE A 366 -6.28 -25.22 -10.75
N PHE A 367 -6.98 -25.10 -9.63
CA PHE A 367 -8.08 -24.17 -9.46
C PHE A 367 -7.67 -22.91 -8.69
N ILE A 368 -7.84 -21.76 -9.34
CA ILE A 368 -7.48 -20.43 -8.85
C ILE A 368 -8.58 -19.44 -9.25
N PRO A 369 -9.68 -19.33 -8.48
CA PRO A 369 -10.84 -18.55 -8.88
C PRO A 369 -10.51 -17.06 -8.97
N TYR A 370 -11.06 -16.39 -9.97
CA TYR A 370 -10.96 -14.94 -10.15
C TYR A 370 -12.11 -14.28 -9.39
N VAL A 371 -11.95 -14.12 -8.07
CA VAL A 371 -13.00 -13.60 -7.17
C VAL A 371 -12.97 -12.07 -7.14
N ILE A 372 -13.93 -11.41 -7.80
CA ILE A 372 -14.00 -9.95 -7.86
C ILE A 372 -14.64 -9.37 -6.60
N PHE A 373 -15.82 -9.90 -6.25
CA PHE A 373 -16.58 -9.45 -5.09
C PHE A 373 -16.70 -10.57 -4.08
N GLU A 374 -16.36 -10.25 -2.85
CA GLU A 374 -16.70 -11.03 -1.66
C GLU A 374 -18.12 -10.72 -1.18
N LYS A 375 -18.52 -11.39 -0.11
CA LYS A 375 -19.68 -10.99 0.68
C LYS A 375 -19.46 -9.63 1.34
N LYS A 376 -20.53 -8.83 1.44
CA LYS A 376 -20.50 -7.55 2.17
C LYS A 376 -20.33 -7.77 3.68
N GLU A 377 -19.43 -7.00 4.28
CA GLU A 377 -19.22 -6.95 5.73
C GLU A 377 -20.19 -5.91 6.33
N GLY A 378 -21.39 -6.34 6.72
CA GLY A 378 -22.43 -5.43 7.26
C GLY A 378 -23.20 -4.65 6.20
N GLU A 379 -24.36 -4.11 6.59
CA GLU A 379 -25.27 -3.39 5.68
C GLU A 379 -24.71 -2.04 5.23
N GLU A 380 -23.92 -1.39 6.09
CA GLU A 380 -23.31 -0.08 5.80
C GLU A 380 -22.11 -0.14 4.83
N SER A 381 -21.58 -1.33 4.56
CA SER A 381 -20.53 -1.51 3.55
C SER A 381 -21.06 -1.24 2.15
N THR A 382 -20.50 -0.24 1.49
CA THR A 382 -20.92 0.13 0.12
C THR A 382 -20.51 -0.93 -0.89
N ASN A 383 -19.31 -1.47 -0.76
CA ASN A 383 -18.76 -2.48 -1.66
C ASN A 383 -18.02 -3.61 -0.91
N SER A 384 -17.68 -4.66 -1.63
CA SER A 384 -17.06 -5.88 -1.12
C SER A 384 -15.98 -6.41 -2.06
N TYR A 385 -15.27 -5.53 -2.75
CA TYR A 385 -14.21 -5.96 -3.66
C TYR A 385 -13.10 -6.73 -2.94
N ASN A 386 -12.56 -7.75 -3.60
CA ASN A 386 -11.20 -8.19 -3.31
C ASN A 386 -10.19 -7.20 -3.88
N CYS A 387 -8.98 -7.15 -3.32
CA CYS A 387 -7.94 -6.34 -3.93
C CYS A 387 -7.51 -6.94 -5.30
N PRO A 388 -6.93 -6.15 -6.21
CA PRO A 388 -6.48 -6.62 -7.52
C PRO A 388 -5.58 -7.87 -7.47
N ILE A 389 -4.71 -7.96 -6.47
CA ILE A 389 -3.84 -9.13 -6.29
C ILE A 389 -4.66 -10.36 -5.95
N VAL A 390 -5.53 -10.29 -4.94
CA VAL A 390 -6.39 -11.41 -4.54
C VAL A 390 -7.31 -11.85 -5.69
N SER A 391 -7.81 -10.89 -6.48
CA SER A 391 -8.74 -11.19 -7.58
C SER A 391 -8.05 -11.80 -8.80
N GLY A 392 -6.91 -11.21 -9.22
CA GLY A 392 -6.35 -11.41 -10.55
C GLY A 392 -5.00 -12.10 -10.63
N TYR A 393 -4.41 -12.57 -9.51
CA TYR A 393 -3.08 -13.20 -9.56
C TYR A 393 -3.02 -14.47 -10.41
N SER A 394 -4.16 -15.12 -10.69
CA SER A 394 -4.24 -16.24 -11.62
C SER A 394 -3.68 -15.90 -13.00
N GLU A 395 -3.86 -14.67 -13.48
CA GLU A 395 -3.34 -14.21 -14.77
C GLU A 395 -1.81 -14.10 -14.77
N VAL A 396 -1.22 -13.70 -13.63
CA VAL A 396 0.24 -13.69 -13.47
C VAL A 396 0.79 -15.10 -13.46
N ILE A 397 0.15 -16.06 -12.78
CA ILE A 397 0.61 -17.46 -12.79
C ILE A 397 0.56 -18.04 -14.21
N LYS A 398 -0.53 -17.80 -14.96
CA LYS A 398 -0.64 -18.26 -16.35
C LYS A 398 0.46 -17.69 -17.26
N SER A 399 0.88 -16.44 -17.02
CA SER A 399 1.95 -15.79 -17.78
C SER A 399 3.34 -16.22 -17.33
N ALA A 400 3.63 -16.09 -16.04
CA ALA A 400 4.98 -16.22 -15.48
C ALA A 400 5.41 -17.68 -15.32
N VAL A 401 4.54 -18.53 -14.77
CA VAL A 401 4.81 -19.97 -14.59
C VAL A 401 4.47 -20.73 -15.88
N ASN A 402 3.34 -20.41 -16.51
CA ASN A 402 2.82 -21.07 -17.72
C ASN A 402 2.89 -22.62 -17.64
N PRO A 403 2.20 -23.24 -16.66
CA PRO A 403 2.30 -24.67 -16.47
C PRO A 403 1.61 -25.45 -17.60
N ALA A 404 2.10 -26.65 -17.88
CA ALA A 404 1.44 -27.58 -18.81
C ALA A 404 0.09 -28.09 -18.28
N ILE A 405 -0.09 -28.07 -16.95
CA ILE A 405 -1.36 -28.42 -16.29
C ILE A 405 -2.33 -27.24 -16.42
N PRO A 406 -3.59 -27.46 -16.86
CA PRO A 406 -4.57 -26.39 -16.98
C PRO A 406 -4.81 -25.63 -15.68
N ILE A 407 -4.80 -24.29 -15.75
CA ILE A 407 -5.22 -23.41 -14.65
C ILE A 407 -6.65 -22.95 -14.90
N ASP A 408 -7.54 -23.36 -14.01
CA ASP A 408 -8.94 -22.96 -13.99
C ASP A 408 -9.12 -21.71 -13.14
N SER A 409 -9.56 -20.62 -13.75
CA SER A 409 -9.81 -19.35 -13.06
C SER A 409 -11.18 -18.77 -13.42
N PRO A 410 -12.28 -19.44 -13.06
CA PRO A 410 -13.60 -18.89 -13.33
C PRO A 410 -13.76 -17.55 -12.61
N VAL A 411 -14.49 -16.64 -13.25
CA VAL A 411 -14.84 -15.34 -12.68
C VAL A 411 -15.97 -15.54 -11.69
N ILE A 412 -15.80 -15.06 -10.45
CA ILE A 412 -16.68 -15.35 -9.31
C ILE A 412 -17.12 -14.07 -8.61
N THR A 413 -18.39 -14.03 -8.20
CA THR A 413 -18.94 -13.08 -7.22
C THR A 413 -19.65 -13.80 -6.08
N PHE A 414 -19.23 -13.54 -4.84
CA PHE A 414 -19.94 -13.97 -3.63
C PHE A 414 -21.00 -12.97 -3.17
N GLN A 415 -21.10 -11.82 -3.82
CA GLN A 415 -22.09 -10.78 -3.49
C GLN A 415 -23.53 -11.22 -3.82
N ASN A 416 -23.71 -12.08 -4.84
CA ASN A 416 -25.02 -12.56 -5.26
C ASN A 416 -25.04 -14.09 -5.45
N THR A 417 -25.72 -14.79 -4.56
CA THR A 417 -25.79 -16.26 -4.55
C THR A 417 -26.46 -16.86 -5.80
N GLN A 418 -27.39 -16.14 -6.45
CA GLN A 418 -28.03 -16.60 -7.69
C GLN A 418 -27.05 -16.56 -8.86
N LEU A 419 -26.24 -15.51 -8.94
CA LEU A 419 -25.21 -15.36 -9.97
C LEU A 419 -24.05 -16.32 -9.72
N LEU A 420 -23.62 -16.48 -8.47
CA LEU A 420 -22.65 -17.49 -8.05
C LEU A 420 -23.05 -18.89 -8.53
N ALA A 421 -24.32 -19.27 -8.35
CA ALA A 421 -24.83 -20.57 -8.80
C ALA A 421 -24.76 -20.74 -10.33
N LYS A 422 -24.94 -19.66 -11.11
CA LYS A 422 -24.74 -19.69 -12.56
C LYS A 422 -23.27 -19.86 -12.93
N GLN A 423 -22.37 -19.12 -12.27
CA GLN A 423 -20.93 -19.20 -12.49
C GLN A 423 -20.39 -20.60 -12.20
N CYS A 424 -20.78 -21.19 -11.07
CA CYS A 424 -20.41 -22.56 -10.72
C CYS A 424 -20.99 -23.58 -11.72
N LEU A 425 -22.21 -23.36 -12.22
CA LEU A 425 -22.82 -24.22 -13.23
C LEU A 425 -22.05 -24.17 -14.55
N GLU A 426 -21.69 -22.99 -15.04
CA GLU A 426 -20.91 -22.82 -16.28
C GLU A 426 -19.52 -23.44 -16.17
N TYR A 427 -18.89 -23.36 -15.00
CA TYR A 427 -17.58 -23.97 -14.77
C TYR A 427 -17.63 -25.50 -14.64
N LEU A 428 -18.62 -26.05 -13.93
CA LEU A 428 -18.65 -27.48 -13.59
C LEU A 428 -19.35 -28.36 -14.64
N GLN A 429 -20.28 -27.80 -15.41
CA GLN A 429 -21.02 -28.57 -16.42
C GLN A 429 -20.12 -29.21 -17.50
N PRO A 430 -19.03 -28.57 -17.98
CA PRO A 430 -18.05 -29.19 -18.88
C PRO A 430 -17.39 -30.46 -18.34
N PHE A 431 -17.39 -30.70 -17.02
CA PHE A 431 -16.88 -31.93 -16.41
C PHE A 431 -17.90 -33.09 -16.41
N GLY A 432 -19.05 -32.93 -17.08
CA GLY A 432 -20.08 -33.98 -17.18
C GLY A 432 -20.99 -34.11 -15.96
N ILE A 433 -20.96 -33.13 -15.04
CA ILE A 433 -21.78 -33.16 -13.81
C ILE A 433 -23.19 -32.64 -14.13
N GLU A 434 -24.21 -33.37 -13.67
CA GLU A 434 -25.61 -33.00 -13.88
C GLU A 434 -25.96 -31.64 -13.25
N LYS A 435 -26.68 -30.79 -13.97
CA LYS A 435 -27.12 -29.45 -13.50
C LYS A 435 -27.84 -29.50 -12.14
N ARG A 436 -28.68 -30.53 -11.90
CA ARG A 436 -29.38 -30.70 -10.62
C ARG A 436 -28.40 -30.92 -9.47
N ARG A 437 -27.41 -31.78 -9.69
CA ARG A 437 -26.33 -32.06 -8.73
C ARG A 437 -25.48 -30.81 -8.45
N ILE A 438 -25.10 -30.06 -9.48
CA ILE A 438 -24.34 -28.81 -9.30
C ILE A 438 -25.12 -27.80 -8.45
N LYS A 439 -26.41 -27.57 -8.75
CA LYS A 439 -27.24 -26.65 -7.96
C LYS A 439 -27.34 -27.07 -6.49
N GLN A 440 -27.47 -28.37 -6.23
CA GLN A 440 -27.46 -28.89 -4.86
C GLN A 440 -26.09 -28.69 -4.20
N ALA A 441 -25.00 -29.01 -4.89
CA ALA A 441 -23.64 -28.83 -4.40
C ALA A 441 -23.33 -27.37 -4.04
N VAL A 442 -23.77 -26.40 -4.86
CA VAL A 442 -23.64 -24.97 -4.55
C VAL A 442 -24.41 -24.60 -3.28
N LYS A 443 -25.65 -25.10 -3.11
CA LYS A 443 -26.44 -24.84 -1.89
C LYS A 443 -25.73 -25.37 -0.65
N GLU A 444 -25.21 -26.60 -0.71
CA GLU A 444 -24.46 -27.21 0.38
C GLU A 444 -23.14 -26.48 0.67
N ALA A 445 -22.44 -25.99 -0.36
CA ALA A 445 -21.23 -25.20 -0.23
C ALA A 445 -21.48 -23.85 0.46
N ILE A 446 -22.58 -23.17 0.12
CA ILE A 446 -23.00 -21.93 0.81
C ILE A 446 -23.27 -22.20 2.29
N ILE A 447 -23.93 -23.33 2.62
CA ILE A 447 -24.19 -23.73 4.01
C ILE A 447 -22.88 -24.00 4.74
N ALA A 448 -21.93 -24.72 4.12
CA ALA A 448 -20.63 -25.00 4.71
C ALA A 448 -19.82 -23.73 5.01
N GLN A 449 -19.84 -22.75 4.10
CA GLN A 449 -19.21 -21.44 4.32
C GLN A 449 -19.84 -20.70 5.50
N LYS A 450 -21.18 -20.61 5.55
CA LYS A 450 -21.89 -19.97 6.66
C LYS A 450 -21.65 -20.65 8.00
N ASN A 451 -21.54 -21.98 8.01
CA ASN A 451 -21.23 -22.74 9.22
C ASN A 451 -19.83 -22.41 9.73
N TYR A 452 -18.84 -22.38 8.84
CA TYR A 452 -17.48 -21.96 9.19
C TYR A 452 -17.45 -20.53 9.77
N GLU A 453 -18.09 -19.57 9.08
CA GLU A 453 -18.16 -18.16 9.54
C GLU A 453 -18.79 -18.04 10.95
N ARG A 454 -19.82 -18.83 11.22
CA ARG A 454 -20.49 -18.86 12.53
C ARG A 454 -19.60 -19.50 13.60
N GLU A 455 -19.00 -20.65 13.30
CA GLU A 455 -18.15 -21.40 14.22
C GLU A 455 -16.92 -20.59 14.66
N ILE A 456 -16.21 -19.96 13.71
CA ILE A 456 -15.05 -19.13 14.06
C ILE A 456 -15.45 -17.91 14.90
N ARG A 457 -16.61 -17.30 14.61
CA ARG A 457 -17.11 -16.16 15.39
C ARG A 457 -17.48 -16.55 16.81
N GLU A 458 -18.22 -17.65 16.97
CA GLU A 458 -18.62 -18.18 18.29
C GLU A 458 -17.39 -18.55 19.12
N LEU A 459 -16.40 -19.18 18.50
CA LEU A 459 -15.12 -19.50 19.14
C LEU A 459 -14.38 -18.23 19.62
N ASN A 460 -14.33 -17.17 18.80
CA ASN A 460 -13.74 -15.88 19.21
C ASN A 460 -14.46 -15.28 20.42
N ARG A 461 -15.79 -15.28 20.42
CA ARG A 461 -16.59 -14.75 21.53
C ARG A 461 -16.40 -15.55 22.81
N GLN A 462 -16.37 -16.88 22.71
CA GLN A 462 -16.15 -17.75 23.84
C GLN A 462 -14.79 -17.47 24.49
N VAL A 463 -13.72 -17.48 23.70
CA VAL A 463 -12.35 -17.24 24.22
C VAL A 463 -12.19 -15.82 24.78
N TYR A 464 -12.81 -14.82 24.17
CA TYR A 464 -12.84 -13.47 24.74
C TYR A 464 -13.56 -13.43 26.10
N ALA A 465 -14.72 -14.08 26.22
CA ALA A 465 -15.47 -14.14 27.48
C ALA A 465 -14.68 -14.85 28.59
N GLU A 466 -14.02 -15.97 28.28
CA GLU A 466 -13.10 -16.68 29.18
C GLU A 466 -11.97 -15.75 29.65
N SER A 467 -11.29 -15.08 28.72
CA SER A 467 -10.18 -14.16 29.02
C SER A 467 -10.61 -12.97 29.88
N LYS A 468 -11.80 -12.43 29.62
CA LYS A 468 -12.38 -11.33 30.39
C LYS A 468 -12.68 -11.73 31.82
N ASN A 469 -13.25 -12.92 32.03
CA ASN A 469 -13.53 -13.46 33.36
C ASN A 469 -12.24 -13.70 34.16
N GLU A 470 -11.15 -14.06 33.49
CA GLU A 470 -9.83 -14.26 34.09
C GLU A 470 -9.01 -12.97 34.24
N SER A 471 -9.56 -11.82 33.83
CA SER A 471 -8.84 -10.53 33.80
C SER A 471 -7.51 -10.58 33.05
N LYS A 472 -7.44 -11.40 31.99
CA LYS A 472 -6.25 -11.55 31.14
C LYS A 472 -6.24 -10.54 30.01
N LEU A 473 -5.04 -10.04 29.70
CA LEU A 473 -4.79 -9.21 28.53
C LEU A 473 -5.25 -9.95 27.27
N THR A 474 -6.06 -9.28 26.46
CA THR A 474 -6.56 -9.79 25.19
C THR A 474 -6.04 -8.92 24.05
N ILE A 475 -5.48 -9.55 23.02
CA ILE A 475 -5.07 -8.87 21.80
C ILE A 475 -5.92 -9.38 20.65
N LEU A 476 -6.62 -8.47 19.98
CA LEU A 476 -7.19 -8.72 18.67
C LEU A 476 -6.06 -8.53 17.64
N LEU A 477 -5.61 -9.66 17.09
CA LEU A 477 -4.59 -9.69 16.04
C LEU A 477 -5.28 -9.67 14.68
N ALA A 478 -5.39 -8.48 14.09
CA ALA A 478 -6.11 -8.27 12.84
C ALA A 478 -5.18 -8.43 11.63
N GLY A 479 -5.68 -9.09 10.59
CA GLY A 479 -4.96 -9.21 9.33
C GLY A 479 -5.89 -9.55 8.17
N ARG A 480 -5.30 -9.84 7.02
CA ARG A 480 -6.02 -10.45 5.90
C ARG A 480 -6.18 -11.95 6.16
N PRO A 481 -7.14 -12.64 5.51
CA PRO A 481 -7.33 -14.07 5.70
C PRO A 481 -6.04 -14.88 5.53
N TYR A 482 -5.21 -14.53 4.54
CA TYR A 482 -3.93 -15.18 4.28
C TYR A 482 -2.85 -14.96 5.36
N HIS A 483 -2.99 -13.99 6.28
CA HIS A 483 -2.12 -13.89 7.46
C HIS A 483 -2.39 -15.01 8.50
N THR A 484 -3.34 -15.91 8.23
CA THR A 484 -3.52 -17.16 8.99
C THR A 484 -2.43 -18.19 8.65
N ASP A 485 -1.76 -18.05 7.50
CA ASP A 485 -0.62 -18.89 7.14
C ASP A 485 0.52 -18.70 8.16
N PRO A 486 1.01 -19.77 8.82
CA PRO A 486 2.07 -19.66 9.82
C PRO A 486 3.39 -19.08 9.31
N LEU A 487 3.69 -19.25 8.01
CA LEU A 487 4.87 -18.69 7.36
C LEU A 487 4.69 -17.19 7.13
N ILE A 488 3.56 -16.80 6.54
CA ILE A 488 3.26 -15.38 6.29
C ILE A 488 3.17 -14.63 7.62
N GLN A 489 2.56 -15.20 8.65
CA GLN A 489 2.42 -14.57 9.96
C GLN A 489 3.74 -14.49 10.75
N HIS A 490 4.81 -15.15 10.29
CA HIS A 490 6.04 -15.39 11.07
C HIS A 490 5.78 -15.97 12.47
N LYS A 491 4.67 -16.73 12.65
CA LYS A 491 4.20 -17.25 13.94
C LYS A 491 4.03 -16.18 15.04
N LEU A 492 3.67 -14.96 14.66
CA LEU A 492 3.45 -13.85 15.58
C LEU A 492 2.43 -14.18 16.69
N SER A 493 1.32 -14.84 16.35
CA SER A 493 0.30 -15.24 17.33
C SER A 493 0.83 -16.23 18.38
N ASP A 494 1.72 -17.15 18.00
CA ASP A 494 2.40 -18.06 18.93
C ASP A 494 3.31 -17.29 19.89
N MET A 495 4.01 -16.25 19.40
CA MET A 495 4.85 -15.41 20.24
C MET A 495 4.03 -14.64 21.26
N ILE A 496 2.92 -14.01 20.84
CA ILE A 496 2.03 -13.26 21.73
C ILE A 496 1.42 -14.18 22.79
N SER A 497 0.86 -15.33 22.38
CA SER A 497 0.25 -16.28 23.32
C SER A 497 1.24 -16.91 24.28
N SER A 498 2.50 -17.09 23.88
CA SER A 498 3.57 -17.55 24.77
C SER A 498 3.89 -16.58 25.91
N MET A 499 3.50 -15.29 25.79
CA MET A 499 3.67 -14.26 26.83
C MET A 499 2.47 -14.18 27.80
N GLY A 500 1.57 -15.17 27.77
CA GLY A 500 0.39 -15.25 28.63
C GLY A 500 -0.82 -14.43 28.14
N VAL A 501 -0.78 -13.92 26.90
CA VAL A 501 -1.81 -13.06 26.32
C VAL A 501 -2.80 -13.88 25.48
N THR A 502 -4.10 -13.62 25.63
CA THR A 502 -5.11 -14.26 24.77
C THR A 502 -5.14 -13.58 23.40
N VAL A 503 -5.04 -14.36 22.33
CA VAL A 503 -5.10 -13.86 20.95
C VAL A 503 -6.43 -14.23 20.30
N VAL A 504 -7.21 -13.20 19.96
CA VAL A 504 -8.44 -13.29 19.15
C VAL A 504 -8.20 -12.67 17.77
N THR A 505 -9.11 -12.93 16.83
CA THR A 505 -8.98 -12.57 15.40
C THR A 505 -10.05 -11.58 14.97
N GLU A 506 -9.87 -10.95 13.81
CA GLU A 506 -10.88 -10.06 13.21
C GLU A 506 -12.21 -10.76 12.88
N ASP A 507 -12.26 -12.09 12.87
CA ASP A 507 -13.49 -12.84 12.60
C ASP A 507 -14.56 -12.69 13.70
N MET A 508 -14.19 -12.15 14.86
CA MET A 508 -15.12 -11.86 15.96
C MET A 508 -16.26 -10.92 15.56
N VAL A 509 -16.00 -9.97 14.65
CA VAL A 509 -16.99 -8.97 14.22
C VAL A 509 -17.85 -9.40 13.03
N ARG A 510 -17.74 -10.67 12.59
CA ARG A 510 -18.53 -11.17 11.45
C ARG A 510 -20.03 -11.07 11.72
N GLY A 511 -20.73 -10.29 10.91
CA GLY A 511 -22.17 -10.07 11.07
C GLY A 511 -22.54 -9.45 12.42
N GLU A 512 -21.61 -8.75 13.07
CA GLU A 512 -21.92 -7.84 14.17
C GLU A 512 -22.24 -6.45 13.61
N ASP A 513 -23.26 -5.82 14.18
CA ASP A 513 -23.45 -4.38 14.02
C ASP A 513 -22.55 -3.67 15.04
N VAL A 514 -21.37 -3.27 14.58
CA VAL A 514 -20.39 -2.55 15.40
C VAL A 514 -20.68 -1.05 15.45
N GLY A 515 -21.82 -0.60 14.91
CA GLY A 515 -22.28 0.79 14.90
C GLY A 515 -21.72 1.66 13.77
N ASN A 516 -22.27 2.86 13.66
CA ASN A 516 -22.23 3.74 12.49
C ASN A 516 -20.82 3.97 11.89
N THR A 517 -20.65 3.58 10.63
CA THR A 517 -19.45 3.77 9.81
C THR A 517 -19.19 5.24 9.45
N ALA A 518 -20.15 6.16 9.64
CA ALA A 518 -20.05 7.58 9.30
C ALA A 518 -18.99 8.40 10.07
N LYS A 519 -18.20 7.76 10.94
CA LYS A 519 -17.10 8.39 11.70
C LYS A 519 -15.71 8.10 11.10
N THR A 520 -15.64 7.97 9.78
CA THR A 520 -14.42 7.68 9.02
C THR A 520 -14.35 8.46 7.72
N PHE A 521 -13.13 8.70 7.22
CA PHE A 521 -12.93 9.20 5.85
C PHE A 521 -12.96 8.07 4.81
N LEU A 522 -12.68 6.84 5.24
CA LEU A 522 -12.46 5.68 4.35
C LEU A 522 -13.71 5.35 3.53
N VAL A 523 -13.50 5.12 2.23
CA VAL A 523 -14.51 4.58 1.32
C VAL A 523 -14.52 3.06 1.48
N SER A 524 -15.65 2.49 1.91
CA SER A 524 -15.83 1.05 2.26
C SER A 524 -15.84 0.16 1.02
N GLN A 525 -14.66 0.00 0.42
CA GLN A 525 -14.48 -0.58 -0.90
C GLN A 525 -14.13 -2.07 -0.88
N TRP A 526 -13.28 -2.49 0.06
CA TRP A 526 -12.72 -3.85 0.07
C TRP A 526 -13.19 -4.65 1.27
N ALA A 527 -13.67 -5.88 1.04
CA ALA A 527 -14.30 -6.69 2.09
C ALA A 527 -13.37 -6.94 3.30
N TYR A 528 -12.14 -7.41 3.06
CA TYR A 528 -11.22 -7.69 4.17
C TYR A 528 -10.80 -6.43 4.93
N ILE A 529 -10.80 -5.26 4.29
CA ILE A 529 -10.54 -3.98 4.96
C ILE A 529 -11.71 -3.59 5.84
N ASN A 530 -12.93 -3.70 5.31
CA ASN A 530 -14.14 -3.37 6.04
C ASN A 530 -14.22 -4.21 7.34
N ARG A 531 -13.83 -5.50 7.28
CA ARG A 531 -13.74 -6.35 8.48
C ARG A 531 -12.71 -5.86 9.50
N ILE A 532 -11.49 -5.52 9.07
CA ILE A 532 -10.44 -5.01 9.97
C ILE A 532 -10.86 -3.67 10.58
N PHE A 533 -11.52 -2.82 9.79
CA PHE A 533 -12.07 -1.55 10.25
C PHE A 533 -13.15 -1.76 11.34
N HIS A 534 -14.11 -2.67 11.12
CA HIS A 534 -15.09 -3.05 12.13
C HIS A 534 -14.44 -3.65 13.38
N ALA A 535 -13.39 -4.46 13.23
CA ALA A 535 -12.62 -4.99 14.36
C ALA A 535 -11.96 -3.88 15.18
N ALA A 536 -11.40 -2.84 14.53
CA ALA A 536 -10.84 -1.68 15.21
C ALA A 536 -11.90 -0.87 15.97
N GLN A 537 -13.08 -0.65 15.36
CA GLN A 537 -14.21 0.00 16.03
C GLN A 537 -14.71 -0.81 17.24
N TRP A 538 -14.72 -2.13 17.12
CA TRP A 538 -15.10 -3.02 18.21
C TRP A 538 -14.12 -2.90 19.38
N VAL A 539 -12.80 -2.95 19.12
CA VAL A 539 -11.77 -2.81 20.15
C VAL A 539 -11.80 -1.44 20.81
N ALA A 540 -12.07 -0.38 20.03
CA ALA A 540 -12.19 0.98 20.55
C ALA A 540 -13.29 1.14 21.60
N LYS A 541 -14.31 0.27 21.58
CA LYS A 541 -15.43 0.26 22.55
C LYS A 541 -15.18 -0.65 23.76
N GLN A 542 -14.12 -1.46 23.77
CA GLN A 542 -13.79 -2.34 24.89
C GLN A 542 -12.94 -1.63 25.96
N GLY A 543 -12.83 -2.23 27.14
CA GLY A 543 -11.98 -1.74 28.22
C GLY A 543 -10.47 -1.81 27.93
N ASN A 544 -9.67 -1.38 28.90
CA ASN A 544 -8.20 -1.30 28.79
C ASN A 544 -7.52 -2.68 28.75
N GLU A 545 -8.25 -3.77 28.98
CA GLU A 545 -7.76 -5.15 28.86
C GLU A 545 -7.68 -5.65 27.41
N VAL A 546 -8.26 -4.92 26.46
CA VAL A 546 -8.33 -5.31 25.05
C VAL A 546 -7.55 -4.34 24.16
N HIS A 547 -6.57 -4.86 23.42
CA HIS A 547 -5.77 -4.06 22.48
C HIS A 547 -5.84 -4.59 21.05
N PHE A 548 -5.46 -3.72 20.12
CA PHE A 548 -5.49 -3.99 18.69
C PHE A 548 -4.07 -4.02 18.14
N ILE A 549 -3.72 -5.15 17.51
CA ILE A 549 -2.48 -5.28 16.73
C ILE A 549 -2.87 -5.58 15.30
N GLN A 550 -2.38 -4.76 14.36
CA GLN A 550 -2.59 -4.98 12.93
C GLN A 550 -1.34 -5.61 12.30
N MET A 551 -1.54 -6.70 11.56
CA MET A 551 -0.55 -7.26 10.65
C MET A 551 -0.77 -6.71 9.24
N THR A 552 0.30 -6.24 8.62
CA THR A 552 0.30 -5.83 7.21
C THR A 552 1.47 -6.47 6.47
N SER A 553 1.23 -6.94 5.24
CA SER A 553 2.32 -7.43 4.39
C SER A 553 2.99 -6.25 3.67
N PHE A 554 4.31 -6.29 3.49
CA PHE A 554 5.01 -5.36 2.60
C PHE A 554 4.36 -5.34 1.21
N GLY A 555 4.20 -4.15 0.62
CA GLY A 555 3.52 -3.99 -0.66
C GLY A 555 1.99 -4.13 -0.60
N CYS A 556 1.37 -4.24 0.60
CA CYS A 556 -0.08 -4.26 0.74
C CYS A 556 -0.69 -2.90 0.43
N GLY A 557 -1.12 -2.72 -0.81
CA GLY A 557 -1.59 -1.42 -1.26
C GLY A 557 -2.82 -0.84 -0.54
N PRO A 558 -3.87 -1.64 -0.29
CA PRO A 558 -5.05 -1.14 0.40
C PRO A 558 -4.80 -0.70 1.87
N ASP A 559 -3.78 -1.24 2.54
CA ASP A 559 -3.44 -0.85 3.92
C ASP A 559 -2.92 0.59 4.03
N ALA A 560 -2.38 1.14 2.94
CA ALA A 560 -1.92 2.53 2.89
C ALA A 560 -3.01 3.55 3.25
N PHE A 561 -4.30 3.21 3.10
CA PHE A 561 -5.40 4.10 3.53
C PHE A 561 -5.95 3.69 4.90
N LEU A 562 -5.92 2.39 5.22
CA LEU A 562 -6.53 1.83 6.41
C LEU A 562 -5.76 2.15 7.70
N ILE A 563 -4.43 2.06 7.68
CA ILE A 563 -3.58 2.19 8.89
C ILE A 563 -3.84 3.51 9.61
N ASP A 564 -3.84 4.59 8.84
CA ASP A 564 -4.04 5.95 9.33
C ASP A 564 -5.44 6.14 9.95
N GLU A 565 -6.44 5.51 9.35
CA GLU A 565 -7.82 5.56 9.82
C GLU A 565 -8.01 4.77 11.11
N ILE A 566 -7.44 3.56 11.18
CA ILE A 566 -7.45 2.75 12.41
C ILE A 566 -6.74 3.48 13.54
N LYS A 567 -5.57 4.10 13.27
CA LYS A 567 -4.86 4.93 14.25
C LYS A 567 -5.78 6.03 14.78
N SER A 568 -6.49 6.74 13.90
CA SER A 568 -7.47 7.76 14.28
C SER A 568 -8.63 7.21 15.13
N ILE A 569 -9.21 6.06 14.77
CA ILE A 569 -10.29 5.42 15.55
C ILE A 569 -9.83 5.06 16.96
N LEU A 570 -8.69 4.38 17.07
CA LEU A 570 -8.16 3.91 18.35
C LEU A 570 -7.74 5.08 19.23
N SER A 571 -7.01 6.07 18.68
CA SER A 571 -6.56 7.24 19.44
C SER A 571 -7.70 8.10 19.97
N ARG A 572 -8.83 8.18 19.24
CA ARG A 572 -10.06 8.83 19.74
C ARG A 572 -10.68 8.13 20.95
N HIS A 573 -10.27 6.91 21.28
CA HIS A 573 -10.73 6.13 22.42
C HIS A 573 -9.58 5.80 23.39
N GLY A 574 -8.47 6.56 23.35
CA GLY A 574 -7.34 6.37 24.26
C GLY A 574 -6.53 5.10 24.00
N LYS A 575 -6.68 4.47 22.83
CA LYS A 575 -5.94 3.25 22.43
C LYS A 575 -4.89 3.58 21.38
N SER A 576 -3.73 2.93 21.46
CA SER A 576 -2.69 3.00 20.44
C SER A 576 -2.86 1.90 19.39
N LEU A 577 -2.51 2.21 18.15
CA LEU A 577 -2.34 1.19 17.10
C LEU A 577 -0.93 0.63 17.19
N THR A 578 -0.81 -0.70 17.36
CA THR A 578 0.45 -1.39 17.05
C THR A 578 0.37 -1.97 15.64
N LEU A 579 1.26 -1.51 14.75
CA LEU A 579 1.39 -2.02 13.40
C LEU A 579 2.60 -2.94 13.30
N LEU A 580 2.39 -4.16 12.80
CA LEU A 580 3.44 -5.13 12.53
C LEU A 580 3.50 -5.42 11.04
N LYS A 581 4.53 -4.88 10.40
CA LYS A 581 4.79 -5.06 8.98
C LYS A 581 5.62 -6.32 8.75
N ILE A 582 5.13 -7.17 7.87
CA ILE A 582 5.62 -8.50 7.57
C ILE A 582 6.16 -8.50 6.13
N ASP A 583 7.39 -8.94 5.95
CA ASP A 583 8.00 -9.15 4.63
C ASP A 583 8.36 -10.64 4.43
N ASP A 584 8.95 -10.93 3.27
CA ASP A 584 9.49 -12.24 2.92
C ASP A 584 10.90 -12.47 3.50
N MET A 585 11.42 -11.54 4.31
CA MET A 585 12.67 -11.74 5.04
C MET A 585 12.41 -12.44 6.37
N ASN A 586 13.16 -13.50 6.62
CA ASN A 586 13.01 -14.30 7.85
C ASN A 586 13.74 -13.65 9.05
N ASN A 587 13.38 -12.43 9.43
CA ASN A 587 13.96 -11.70 10.59
C ASN A 587 13.07 -11.79 11.85
N ILE A 588 12.85 -13.02 12.31
CA ILE A 588 11.98 -13.31 13.47
C ILE A 588 12.51 -12.71 14.77
N GLY A 589 13.84 -12.57 14.91
CA GLY A 589 14.45 -11.98 16.10
C GLY A 589 13.94 -10.56 16.34
N SER A 590 14.00 -9.69 15.33
CA SER A 590 13.49 -8.31 15.44
C SER A 590 11.98 -8.27 15.74
N ILE A 591 11.18 -9.11 15.09
CA ILE A 591 9.72 -9.17 15.32
C ILE A 591 9.42 -9.58 16.76
N LYS A 592 10.05 -10.66 17.26
CA LYS A 592 9.84 -11.15 18.63
C LYS A 592 10.15 -10.07 19.67
N LEU A 593 11.25 -9.34 19.47
CA LEU A 593 11.66 -8.26 20.37
C LEU A 593 10.62 -7.13 20.41
N ARG A 594 10.14 -6.68 19.25
CA ARG A 594 9.09 -5.64 19.16
C ARG A 594 7.79 -6.05 19.84
N VAL A 595 7.36 -7.28 19.59
CA VAL A 595 6.14 -7.84 20.18
C VAL A 595 6.26 -7.90 21.69
N ARG A 596 7.42 -8.31 22.21
CA ARG A 596 7.68 -8.30 23.65
C ARG A 596 7.59 -6.89 24.21
N SER A 597 8.26 -5.91 23.62
CA SER A 597 8.22 -4.52 24.09
C SER A 597 6.79 -3.95 24.10
N VAL A 598 5.99 -4.27 23.08
CA VAL A 598 4.57 -3.87 23.03
C VAL A 598 3.77 -4.57 24.12
N VAL A 599 3.78 -5.90 24.18
CA VAL A 599 3.00 -6.68 25.16
C VAL A 599 3.32 -6.24 26.58
N GLU A 600 4.59 -6.04 26.88
CA GLU A 600 5.02 -5.56 28.19
C GLU A 600 4.52 -4.13 28.44
N SER A 601 4.62 -3.19 27.49
CA SER A 601 4.07 -1.83 27.67
C SER A 601 2.57 -1.80 27.97
N LEU A 602 1.79 -2.70 27.34
CA LEU A 602 0.34 -2.78 27.53
C LEU A 602 -0.03 -3.26 28.94
N LYS A 603 0.79 -4.14 29.55
CA LYS A 603 0.60 -4.59 30.94
C LYS A 603 0.79 -3.45 31.97
N PHE A 604 1.50 -2.37 31.62
CA PHE A 604 1.75 -1.24 32.54
C PHE A 604 0.69 -0.13 32.43
N ASN A 605 -0.01 0.01 31.31
CA ASN A 605 -0.88 1.16 31.00
C ASN A 605 -2.34 1.04 31.49
N HIS A 606 -2.61 0.28 32.56
CA HIS A 606 -3.98 -0.04 32.97
C HIS A 606 -4.84 1.14 33.49
N ASN A 607 -4.28 2.30 33.83
CA ASN A 607 -4.94 3.32 34.67
C ASN A 607 -5.25 4.69 34.03
N ILE A 608 -5.23 4.84 32.71
CA ILE A 608 -5.53 6.14 32.08
C ILE A 608 -6.91 6.09 31.39
N SER A 609 -7.87 6.82 31.95
CA SER A 609 -9.16 7.12 31.29
C SER A 609 -9.00 8.40 30.49
N GLN A 610 -8.96 8.29 29.15
CA GLN A 610 -8.94 9.44 28.25
C GLN A 610 -10.33 9.70 27.67
N LYS A 611 -10.72 10.98 27.60
CA LYS A 611 -11.99 11.41 27.01
C LYS A 611 -11.99 11.17 25.51
N SER A 612 -13.13 10.72 24.98
CA SER A 612 -13.30 10.55 23.54
C SER A 612 -13.30 11.89 22.80
N ASN A 613 -12.44 12.02 21.80
CA ASN A 613 -12.45 13.17 20.88
C ASN A 613 -13.45 12.93 19.74
N PRO A 614 -14.23 13.95 19.34
CA PRO A 614 -15.20 13.82 18.24
C PRO A 614 -14.50 13.60 16.89
N PHE A 615 -15.22 12.98 15.95
CA PHE A 615 -14.77 12.91 14.56
C PHE A 615 -14.98 14.27 13.88
N LEU A 616 -13.91 14.86 13.36
CA LEU A 616 -13.99 16.07 12.54
C LEU A 616 -13.86 15.68 11.07
N THR A 617 -14.76 16.21 10.23
CA THR A 617 -14.75 15.98 8.78
C THR A 617 -15.04 17.28 8.04
N THR A 618 -14.84 17.28 6.73
CA THR A 618 -15.07 18.44 5.87
C THR A 618 -16.55 18.79 5.78
N ARG A 619 -16.88 20.08 5.71
CA ARG A 619 -18.23 20.59 5.45
C ARG A 619 -18.83 19.97 4.16
N LYS A 620 -20.14 19.68 4.17
CA LYS A 620 -20.89 19.30 2.96
C LYS A 620 -21.16 20.54 2.10
N PHE A 621 -21.02 20.38 0.79
CA PHE A 621 -21.33 21.38 -0.23
C PHE A 621 -22.84 21.46 -0.44
N THR A 622 -23.44 22.60 -0.12
CA THR A 622 -24.88 22.84 -0.22
C THR A 622 -25.22 23.69 -1.46
N VAL A 623 -26.51 23.91 -1.73
CA VAL A 623 -26.96 24.69 -2.89
C VAL A 623 -26.44 26.13 -2.85
N GLU A 624 -26.28 26.70 -1.65
CA GLU A 624 -25.71 28.04 -1.43
C GLU A 624 -24.24 28.12 -1.86
N ASP A 625 -23.52 27.00 -1.77
CA ASP A 625 -22.09 26.91 -2.09
C ASP A 625 -21.82 26.88 -3.61
N LYS A 626 -22.85 26.85 -4.48
CA LYS A 626 -22.69 26.83 -5.95
C LYS A 626 -21.85 27.98 -6.52
N LYS A 627 -21.79 29.11 -5.82
CA LYS A 627 -21.02 30.30 -6.23
C LYS A 627 -19.53 30.25 -5.86
N ARG A 628 -19.12 29.27 -5.03
CA ARG A 628 -17.73 29.12 -4.59
C ARG A 628 -16.78 28.87 -5.77
N THR A 629 -15.53 29.26 -5.58
CA THR A 629 -14.44 28.81 -6.46
C THR A 629 -14.08 27.38 -6.10
N ILE A 630 -14.11 26.50 -7.09
CA ILE A 630 -13.79 25.08 -6.95
C ILE A 630 -12.39 24.84 -7.53
N LEU A 631 -11.45 24.40 -6.70
CA LEU A 631 -10.10 24.07 -7.14
C LEU A 631 -10.03 22.63 -7.64
N ALA A 632 -9.49 22.45 -8.84
CA ALA A 632 -9.23 21.14 -9.44
C ALA A 632 -7.72 20.95 -9.64
N PRO A 633 -7.16 19.76 -9.36
CA PRO A 633 -5.75 19.49 -9.63
C PRO A 633 -5.45 19.50 -11.13
N TYR A 634 -4.23 19.89 -11.48
CA TYR A 634 -3.72 19.71 -12.84
C TYR A 634 -3.59 18.22 -13.17
N PHE A 635 -3.92 17.86 -14.42
CA PHE A 635 -3.91 16.48 -14.87
C PHE A 635 -3.08 16.30 -16.14
N THR A 636 -3.30 17.12 -17.17
CA THR A 636 -2.56 17.04 -18.43
C THR A 636 -2.72 18.29 -19.29
N ASP A 637 -1.69 18.61 -20.07
CA ASP A 637 -1.63 19.72 -21.03
C ASP A 637 -2.79 19.73 -22.03
N TYR A 638 -3.44 18.59 -22.28
CA TYR A 638 -4.46 18.46 -23.34
C TYR A 638 -5.89 18.65 -22.85
N VAL A 639 -6.19 18.29 -21.59
CA VAL A 639 -7.55 18.34 -21.04
C VAL A 639 -7.69 19.37 -19.94
N SER A 640 -6.66 19.60 -19.12
CA SER A 640 -6.71 20.60 -18.04
C SER A 640 -7.12 22.00 -18.53
N PRO A 641 -6.65 22.51 -19.68
CA PRO A 641 -7.12 23.79 -20.22
C PRO A 641 -8.63 23.82 -20.56
N LEU A 642 -9.22 22.66 -20.85
CA LEU A 642 -10.63 22.52 -21.25
C LEU A 642 -11.58 22.30 -20.05
N VAL A 643 -11.06 21.92 -18.89
CA VAL A 643 -11.85 21.65 -17.67
C VAL A 643 -12.63 22.89 -17.24
N SER A 644 -11.96 24.04 -17.07
CA SER A 644 -12.62 25.28 -16.63
C SER A 644 -13.76 25.72 -17.58
N PRO A 645 -13.58 25.76 -18.92
CA PRO A 645 -14.68 25.96 -19.87
C PRO A 645 -15.86 25.00 -19.71
N ILE A 646 -15.59 23.70 -19.56
CA ILE A 646 -16.63 22.66 -19.42
C ILE A 646 -17.46 22.89 -18.15
N PHE A 647 -16.80 23.16 -17.01
CA PHE A 647 -17.49 23.38 -15.75
C PHE A 647 -18.23 24.72 -15.70
N LYS A 648 -17.70 25.78 -16.34
CA LYS A 648 -18.43 27.05 -16.50
C LYS A 648 -19.75 26.83 -17.25
N LEU A 649 -19.73 26.03 -18.32
CA LEU A 649 -20.96 25.65 -19.03
C LEU A 649 -21.93 24.81 -18.16
N ALA A 650 -21.38 24.00 -17.26
CA ALA A 650 -22.14 23.24 -16.27
C ALA A 650 -22.66 24.10 -15.10
N GLY A 651 -22.30 25.38 -15.02
CA GLY A 651 -22.75 26.32 -13.99
C GLY A 651 -21.84 26.43 -12.76
N TYR A 652 -20.57 26.01 -12.85
CA TYR A 652 -19.61 26.00 -11.75
C TYR A 652 -18.35 26.79 -12.10
N ASN A 653 -17.82 27.54 -11.13
CA ASN A 653 -16.54 28.24 -11.27
C ASN A 653 -15.38 27.33 -10.84
N VAL A 654 -14.82 26.56 -11.79
CA VAL A 654 -13.66 25.69 -11.53
C VAL A 654 -12.37 26.36 -11.99
N GLU A 655 -11.39 26.45 -11.11
CA GLU A 655 -10.01 26.85 -11.41
C GLU A 655 -9.10 25.61 -11.35
N VAL A 656 -8.39 25.34 -12.43
CA VAL A 656 -7.37 24.28 -12.46
C VAL A 656 -6.07 24.84 -11.90
N LEU A 657 -5.53 24.16 -10.90
CA LEU A 657 -4.25 24.49 -10.29
C LEU A 657 -3.09 24.37 -11.30
N PRO A 658 -1.93 25.02 -11.04
CA PRO A 658 -0.73 24.77 -11.83
C PRO A 658 -0.28 23.31 -11.71
N GLU A 659 0.59 22.89 -12.64
CA GLU A 659 1.24 21.58 -12.57
C GLU A 659 1.98 21.41 -11.24
N SER A 660 2.02 20.17 -10.75
CA SER A 660 2.71 19.79 -9.52
C SER A 660 4.21 20.14 -9.61
N ASN A 661 4.81 20.43 -8.47
CA ASN A 661 6.24 20.70 -8.36
C ASN A 661 6.86 19.99 -7.14
N ASN A 662 8.14 20.22 -6.85
CA ASN A 662 8.80 19.61 -5.69
C ASN A 662 8.11 20.00 -4.36
N ASP A 663 7.68 21.27 -4.22
CA ASP A 663 6.93 21.73 -3.04
C ASP A 663 5.60 20.97 -2.89
N SER A 664 4.94 20.61 -3.99
CA SER A 664 3.74 19.78 -3.96
C SER A 664 4.05 18.39 -3.40
N ALA A 665 5.15 17.77 -3.82
CA ALA A 665 5.56 16.47 -3.30
C ALA A 665 5.88 16.53 -1.80
N GLU A 666 6.64 17.54 -1.36
CA GLU A 666 6.97 17.76 0.05
C GLU A 666 5.73 18.04 0.90
N CYS A 667 4.86 18.94 0.44
CA CYS A 667 3.60 19.26 1.09
C CYS A 667 2.71 18.01 1.21
N GLY A 668 2.60 17.22 0.14
CA GLY A 668 1.84 15.97 0.14
C GLY A 668 2.35 14.97 1.17
N LEU A 669 3.68 14.82 1.32
CA LEU A 669 4.30 13.88 2.26
C LEU A 669 4.06 14.24 3.74
N MET A 670 3.70 15.49 4.06
CA MET A 670 3.31 15.88 5.42
C MET A 670 1.92 15.35 5.81
N TYR A 671 1.02 15.14 4.83
CA TYR A 671 -0.39 14.78 5.07
C TYR A 671 -0.77 13.39 4.54
N ALA A 672 0.09 12.79 3.71
CA ALA A 672 -0.07 11.44 3.19
C ALA A 672 1.11 10.57 3.61
N ASN A 673 0.84 9.35 4.05
CA ASN A 673 1.90 8.37 4.29
C ASN A 673 2.61 7.95 2.98
N ASN A 674 3.86 7.50 3.10
CA ASN A 674 4.71 7.13 1.96
C ASN A 674 4.27 5.88 1.21
N GLU A 675 3.30 5.12 1.74
CA GLU A 675 2.79 3.93 1.08
C GLU A 675 1.63 4.24 0.14
N ILE A 676 1.08 5.46 0.19
CA ILE A 676 0.06 5.93 -0.74
C ILE A 676 0.64 6.05 -2.15
N CYS A 677 -0.22 5.87 -3.16
CA CYS A 677 0.16 6.05 -4.55
C CYS A 677 0.71 7.46 -4.77
N TYR A 678 1.85 7.57 -5.45
CA TYR A 678 2.50 8.85 -5.74
C TYR A 678 1.57 9.93 -6.33
N PRO A 679 0.66 9.62 -7.29
CA PRO A 679 -0.37 10.57 -7.73
C PRO A 679 -1.20 11.21 -6.61
N ALA A 680 -1.64 10.41 -5.62
CA ALA A 680 -2.41 10.93 -4.49
C ALA A 680 -1.59 11.86 -3.61
N THR A 681 -0.30 11.58 -3.40
CA THR A 681 0.61 12.48 -2.68
C THR A 681 0.70 13.85 -3.38
N LEU A 682 0.89 13.86 -4.70
CA LEU A 682 0.95 15.10 -5.48
C LEU A 682 -0.35 15.89 -5.41
N ILE A 683 -1.50 15.23 -5.63
CA ILE A 683 -2.82 15.88 -5.61
C ILE A 683 -3.12 16.51 -4.25
N VAL A 684 -2.86 15.78 -3.15
CA VAL A 684 -3.06 16.32 -1.79
C VAL A 684 -2.14 17.51 -1.55
N GLY A 685 -0.89 17.41 -1.97
CA GLY A 685 0.10 18.48 -1.87
C GLY A 685 -0.32 19.74 -2.63
N ASP A 686 -0.77 19.60 -3.88
CA ASP A 686 -1.26 20.71 -4.71
C ASP A 686 -2.43 21.43 -4.07
N LEU A 687 -3.43 20.69 -3.59
CA LEU A 687 -4.63 21.25 -2.97
C LEU A 687 -4.29 21.98 -1.66
N ILE A 688 -3.52 21.36 -0.76
CA ILE A 688 -3.17 21.98 0.52
C ILE A 688 -2.23 23.18 0.31
N LYS A 689 -1.27 23.09 -0.62
CA LYS A 689 -0.40 24.21 -1.00
C LYS A 689 -1.22 25.39 -1.51
N ALA A 690 -2.23 25.15 -2.33
CA ALA A 690 -3.13 26.19 -2.81
C ALA A 690 -3.91 26.84 -1.65
N LEU A 691 -4.47 26.07 -0.72
CA LEU A 691 -5.19 26.60 0.45
C LEU A 691 -4.28 27.42 1.38
N LYS A 692 -3.01 27.02 1.55
CA LYS A 692 -2.02 27.74 2.36
C LYS A 692 -1.47 29.00 1.70
N SER A 693 -1.62 29.17 0.38
CA SER A 693 -0.98 30.25 -0.38
C SER A 693 -1.47 31.66 -0.04
N GLY A 694 -2.61 31.80 0.64
CA GLY A 694 -3.27 33.10 0.88
C GLY A 694 -3.96 33.69 -0.36
N LYS A 695 -3.87 33.05 -1.53
CA LYS A 695 -4.51 33.50 -2.79
C LYS A 695 -6.04 33.35 -2.77
N TYR A 696 -6.56 32.40 -1.99
CA TYR A 696 -7.97 32.03 -2.00
C TYR A 696 -8.64 32.35 -0.67
N ASP A 697 -9.86 32.89 -0.72
CA ASP A 697 -10.74 32.97 0.45
C ASP A 697 -11.29 31.58 0.78
N ILE A 698 -10.81 31.02 1.89
CA ILE A 698 -11.16 29.67 2.36
C ILE A 698 -12.68 29.52 2.56
N SER A 699 -13.36 30.58 3.00
CA SER A 699 -14.80 30.57 3.22
C SER A 699 -15.62 30.46 1.93
N GLN A 700 -15.01 30.82 0.79
CA GLN A 700 -15.59 30.79 -0.56
C GLN A 700 -14.93 29.75 -1.47
N THR A 701 -14.14 28.83 -0.91
CA THR A 701 -13.41 27.82 -1.67
C THR A 701 -13.96 26.42 -1.42
N ALA A 702 -13.92 25.58 -2.45
CA ALA A 702 -14.14 24.14 -2.40
C ALA A 702 -13.09 23.45 -3.28
N VAL A 703 -12.94 22.13 -3.16
CA VAL A 703 -12.03 21.34 -4.01
C VAL A 703 -12.77 20.22 -4.70
N ILE A 704 -12.29 19.77 -5.87
CA ILE A 704 -12.89 18.67 -6.63
C ILE A 704 -11.85 17.66 -7.13
N ILE A 705 -12.21 16.38 -7.12
CA ILE A 705 -11.42 15.29 -7.69
C ILE A 705 -12.32 14.31 -8.46
N THR A 706 -11.77 13.60 -9.44
CA THR A 706 -12.46 12.48 -10.10
C THR A 706 -12.40 11.22 -9.22
N GLN A 707 -13.46 10.39 -9.24
CA GLN A 707 -13.52 9.14 -8.47
C GLN A 707 -13.94 7.97 -9.38
N THR A 708 -13.17 6.89 -9.36
CA THR A 708 -13.32 5.75 -10.28
C THR A 708 -14.18 4.60 -9.74
N GLY A 709 -14.37 4.47 -8.42
CA GLY A 709 -15.29 3.49 -7.80
C GLY A 709 -14.95 2.00 -8.01
N GLY A 710 -13.74 1.66 -8.49
CA GLY A 710 -13.30 0.29 -8.82
C GLY A 710 -12.60 -0.44 -7.67
N GLN A 711 -11.68 -1.39 -7.96
CA GLN A 711 -10.84 -2.13 -6.97
C GLN A 711 -9.50 -1.43 -6.64
N CYS A 712 -9.14 -0.39 -7.38
CA CYS A 712 -7.88 0.34 -7.25
C CYS A 712 -7.89 1.30 -6.05
N ARG A 713 -6.70 1.70 -5.60
CA ARG A 713 -6.52 2.70 -4.53
C ARG A 713 -7.11 4.07 -4.86
N ALA A 714 -7.26 4.40 -6.14
CA ALA A 714 -7.83 5.66 -6.64
C ALA A 714 -9.20 5.99 -6.02
N SER A 715 -10.02 4.98 -5.74
CA SER A 715 -11.35 5.16 -5.11
C SER A 715 -11.29 5.84 -3.74
N ASN A 716 -10.17 5.71 -3.02
CA ASN A 716 -9.94 6.26 -1.69
C ASN A 716 -9.13 7.57 -1.68
N TYR A 717 -8.83 8.18 -2.85
CA TYR A 717 -8.13 9.47 -2.91
C TYR A 717 -8.93 10.57 -2.23
N ILE A 718 -10.26 10.53 -2.36
CA ILE A 718 -11.14 11.48 -1.66
C ILE A 718 -11.04 11.38 -0.14
N ALA A 719 -10.91 10.17 0.40
CA ALA A 719 -10.74 9.95 1.84
C ALA A 719 -9.49 10.66 2.35
N LEU A 720 -8.39 10.49 1.60
CA LEU A 720 -7.11 11.11 1.89
C LEU A 720 -7.16 12.65 1.78
N ILE A 721 -7.80 13.19 0.73
CA ILE A 721 -7.94 14.64 0.55
C ILE A 721 -8.73 15.26 1.71
N LYS A 722 -9.87 14.66 2.09
CA LYS A 722 -10.66 15.13 3.24
C LYS A 722 -9.85 15.13 4.53
N LYS A 723 -9.15 14.02 4.80
CA LYS A 723 -8.28 13.90 5.97
C LYS A 723 -7.19 14.98 5.95
N GLY A 724 -6.46 15.11 4.84
CA GLY A 724 -5.37 16.08 4.69
C GLY A 724 -5.84 17.52 4.88
N ILE A 725 -7.00 17.89 4.33
CA ILE A 725 -7.60 19.23 4.49
C ILE A 725 -7.99 19.50 5.95
N VAL A 726 -8.60 18.54 6.63
CA VAL A 726 -8.96 18.68 8.06
C VAL A 726 -7.71 18.80 8.91
N GLU A 727 -6.69 17.99 8.66
CA GLU A 727 -5.41 18.03 9.38
C GLU A 727 -4.60 19.29 9.09
N ALA A 728 -4.75 19.88 7.91
CA ALA A 728 -4.17 21.17 7.55
C ALA A 728 -4.90 22.36 8.19
N GLY A 729 -6.03 22.13 8.86
CA GLY A 729 -6.78 23.16 9.59
C GLY A 729 -7.90 23.83 8.78
N TYR A 730 -8.39 23.20 7.71
CA TYR A 730 -9.41 23.76 6.82
C TYR A 730 -10.71 22.91 6.74
N PRO A 731 -11.31 22.45 7.87
CA PRO A 731 -12.50 21.60 7.84
C PRO A 731 -13.73 22.25 7.17
N GLU A 732 -13.77 23.57 7.03
CA GLU A 732 -14.83 24.33 6.36
C GLU A 732 -14.81 24.19 4.83
N VAL A 733 -13.72 23.70 4.23
CA VAL A 733 -13.58 23.53 2.77
C VAL A 733 -14.26 22.24 2.32
N PRO A 734 -15.31 22.32 1.47
CA PRO A 734 -15.96 21.12 0.95
C PRO A 734 -15.10 20.37 -0.07
N VAL A 735 -15.16 19.04 -0.03
CA VAL A 735 -14.45 18.15 -0.97
C VAL A 735 -15.45 17.43 -1.88
N LEU A 736 -15.46 17.80 -3.15
CA LEU A 736 -16.34 17.28 -4.19
C LEU A 736 -15.70 16.09 -4.92
N SER A 737 -16.54 15.16 -5.38
CA SER A 737 -16.13 14.03 -6.22
C SER A 737 -16.93 14.00 -7.51
N LEU A 738 -16.25 13.95 -8.65
CA LEU A 738 -16.84 13.65 -9.95
C LEU A 738 -16.79 12.13 -10.19
N ALA A 739 -17.91 11.44 -9.99
CA ALA A 739 -18.04 10.01 -10.26
C ALA A 739 -19.12 9.75 -11.33
N ILE A 740 -18.98 8.64 -12.06
CA ILE A 740 -19.96 8.16 -13.04
C ILE A 740 -20.54 6.84 -12.48
N GLY A 741 -21.76 6.89 -11.91
CA GLY A 741 -22.48 5.72 -11.38
C GLY A 741 -22.96 5.87 -9.92
N ASP A 742 -23.91 5.04 -9.50
CA ASP A 742 -24.66 5.15 -8.22
C ASP A 742 -23.85 4.76 -6.96
N SER A 743 -22.56 4.43 -7.08
CA SER A 743 -21.71 4.02 -5.94
C SER A 743 -21.11 5.21 -5.19
N MET A 744 -21.87 6.29 -4.98
CA MET A 744 -21.38 7.51 -4.36
C MET A 744 -21.28 7.41 -2.83
N MET A 745 -20.07 7.64 -2.30
CA MET A 745 -19.78 7.72 -0.85
C MET A 745 -19.50 9.16 -0.38
N ASN A 746 -19.80 10.15 -1.21
CA ASN A 746 -19.56 11.56 -0.90
C ASN A 746 -20.82 12.38 -1.14
N GLU A 747 -21.70 12.43 -0.15
CA GLU A 747 -22.92 13.23 -0.20
C GLU A 747 -22.60 14.72 -0.31
N GLN A 748 -22.90 15.32 -1.46
CA GLN A 748 -22.69 16.73 -1.76
C GLN A 748 -23.97 17.31 -2.37
N PRO A 749 -25.01 17.61 -1.57
CA PRO A 749 -26.36 17.91 -2.05
C PRO A 749 -26.44 19.13 -3.00
N GLY A 750 -25.50 20.07 -2.91
CA GLY A 750 -25.42 21.23 -3.80
C GLY A 750 -24.76 21.00 -5.15
N PHE A 751 -24.10 19.84 -5.35
CA PHE A 751 -23.33 19.55 -6.55
C PHE A 751 -24.11 18.65 -7.52
N THR A 752 -24.66 19.24 -8.58
CA THR A 752 -25.46 18.55 -9.59
C THR A 752 -25.06 18.98 -10.99
N ILE A 753 -24.79 18.01 -11.87
CA ILE A 753 -24.41 18.24 -13.27
C ILE A 753 -25.53 17.72 -14.18
N ASN A 754 -26.01 18.57 -15.09
CA ASN A 754 -26.92 18.13 -16.14
C ASN A 754 -26.13 17.42 -17.27
N TRP A 755 -25.90 16.13 -17.08
CA TRP A 755 -25.14 15.30 -18.01
C TRP A 755 -25.70 15.28 -19.42
N MET A 756 -27.04 15.31 -19.60
CA MET A 756 -27.66 15.31 -20.93
C MET A 756 -27.26 16.55 -21.75
N LYS A 757 -27.08 17.70 -21.09
CA LYS A 757 -26.63 18.95 -21.74
C LYS A 757 -25.12 18.94 -22.03
N ILE A 758 -24.31 18.37 -21.14
CA ILE A 758 -22.85 18.51 -21.15
C ILE A 758 -22.14 17.35 -21.89
N ILE A 759 -22.70 16.13 -21.90
CA ILE A 759 -22.08 14.95 -22.52
C ILE A 759 -21.64 15.19 -23.98
N PRO A 760 -22.44 15.80 -24.87
CA PRO A 760 -22.05 15.95 -26.28
C PRO A 760 -20.81 16.84 -26.46
N ILE A 761 -20.68 17.92 -25.67
CA ILE A 761 -19.54 18.83 -25.75
C ILE A 761 -18.32 18.26 -25.03
N THR A 762 -18.50 17.59 -23.89
CA THR A 762 -17.41 16.92 -23.17
C THR A 762 -16.82 15.77 -23.97
N LEU A 763 -17.64 14.94 -24.62
CA LEU A 763 -17.17 13.91 -25.54
C LEU A 763 -16.39 14.52 -26.71
N GLY A 764 -16.90 15.63 -27.26
CA GLY A 764 -16.20 16.38 -28.31
C GLY A 764 -14.84 16.91 -27.84
N ALA A 765 -14.75 17.43 -26.62
CA ALA A 765 -13.53 17.95 -26.02
C ALA A 765 -12.48 16.86 -25.80
N VAL A 766 -12.87 15.67 -25.31
CA VAL A 766 -11.95 14.52 -25.14
C VAL A 766 -11.43 14.02 -26.50
N LEU A 767 -12.31 13.87 -27.49
CA LEU A 767 -11.89 13.44 -28.83
C LEU A 767 -10.98 14.49 -29.50
N PHE A 768 -11.26 15.78 -29.29
CA PHE A 768 -10.42 16.88 -29.75
C PHE A 768 -9.05 16.85 -29.08
N SER A 769 -8.99 16.72 -27.76
CA SER A 769 -7.73 16.69 -27.00
C SER A 769 -6.84 15.52 -27.42
N ASP A 770 -7.41 14.34 -27.63
CA ASP A 770 -6.67 13.17 -28.11
C ASP A 770 -6.11 13.38 -29.54
N CYS A 771 -6.85 14.07 -30.43
CA CYS A 771 -6.34 14.43 -31.75
C CYS A 771 -5.18 15.42 -31.67
N ILE A 772 -5.31 16.47 -30.86
CA ILE A 772 -4.23 17.45 -30.64
C ILE A 772 -2.99 16.78 -30.05
N ALA A 773 -3.14 15.82 -29.13
CA ALA A 773 -2.02 15.04 -28.61
C ALA A 773 -1.32 14.25 -29.74
N LYS A 774 -2.07 13.53 -30.57
CA LYS A 774 -1.49 12.82 -31.74
C LYS A 774 -0.79 13.77 -32.71
N PHE A 775 -1.37 14.94 -32.99
CA PHE A 775 -0.76 15.93 -33.87
C PHE A 775 0.53 16.49 -33.26
N TYR A 776 0.50 16.91 -31.99
CA TYR A 776 1.67 17.46 -31.32
C TYR A 776 2.85 16.48 -31.28
N HIS A 777 2.65 15.27 -30.78
CA HIS A 777 3.75 14.32 -30.57
C HIS A 777 4.38 13.83 -31.88
N ALA A 778 3.59 13.73 -32.96
CA ALA A 778 4.13 13.43 -34.29
C ALA A 778 4.84 14.64 -34.92
N SER A 779 4.36 15.86 -34.66
CA SER A 779 4.89 17.09 -35.26
C SER A 779 6.16 17.59 -34.57
N VAL A 780 6.24 17.51 -33.25
CA VAL A 780 7.29 18.14 -32.42
C VAL A 780 8.70 17.61 -32.75
N VAL A 781 8.81 16.33 -33.11
CA VAL A 781 10.09 15.73 -33.54
C VAL A 781 10.42 16.00 -35.01
N ARG A 782 9.51 16.65 -35.75
CA ARG A 782 9.61 16.96 -37.18
C ARG A 782 9.42 18.44 -37.51
N GLU A 783 9.52 19.34 -36.52
CA GLU A 783 9.24 20.76 -36.73
C GLU A 783 10.25 21.43 -37.66
N LYS A 784 9.76 22.32 -38.53
CA LYS A 784 10.60 23.25 -39.31
C LYS A 784 11.35 24.21 -38.40
N ASN A 785 10.62 24.83 -37.46
CA ASN A 785 11.21 25.69 -36.44
C ASN A 785 10.85 25.17 -35.04
N LYS A 786 11.86 25.02 -34.18
CA LYS A 786 11.69 24.48 -32.82
C LYS A 786 10.66 25.29 -32.03
N GLY A 787 9.64 24.60 -31.50
CA GLY A 787 8.58 25.16 -30.64
C GLY A 787 7.29 25.57 -31.37
N GLU A 788 7.17 25.39 -32.68
CA GLU A 788 5.95 25.71 -33.43
C GLU A 788 4.75 24.82 -33.06
N ALA A 789 4.94 23.51 -32.93
CA ALA A 789 3.91 22.56 -32.51
C ALA A 789 3.41 22.88 -31.10
N LYS A 790 4.30 23.29 -30.18
CA LYS A 790 3.91 23.73 -28.82
C LYS A 790 3.03 24.97 -28.85
N LYS A 791 3.33 25.93 -29.73
CA LYS A 791 2.49 27.14 -29.95
C LYS A 791 1.14 26.77 -30.55
N LEU A 792 1.11 25.92 -31.58
CA LEU A 792 -0.14 25.46 -32.20
C LEU A 792 -1.01 24.68 -31.22
N ARG A 793 -0.43 23.78 -30.42
CA ARG A 793 -1.14 23.05 -29.36
C ARG A 793 -1.87 24.02 -28.43
N ARG A 794 -1.16 25.03 -27.91
CA ARG A 794 -1.75 26.05 -27.01
C ARG A 794 -2.87 26.82 -27.71
N TYR A 795 -2.61 27.32 -28.91
CA TYR A 795 -3.58 28.06 -29.70
C TYR A 795 -4.90 27.29 -29.90
N TYR A 796 -4.81 26.02 -30.32
CA TYR A 796 -6.00 25.21 -30.59
C TYR A 796 -6.76 24.79 -29.35
N LEU A 797 -6.09 24.61 -28.20
CA LEU A 797 -6.74 24.36 -26.93
C LEU A 797 -7.47 25.63 -26.42
N ASP A 798 -6.88 26.81 -26.59
CA ASP A 798 -7.52 28.08 -26.25
C ASP A 798 -8.77 28.33 -27.12
N GLU A 799 -8.68 28.09 -28.43
CA GLU A 799 -9.83 28.16 -29.35
C GLU A 799 -10.92 27.13 -29.02
N ALA A 800 -10.54 25.89 -28.69
CA ALA A 800 -11.48 24.87 -28.23
C ALA A 800 -12.21 25.31 -26.96
N GLY A 801 -11.51 25.95 -26.01
CA GLY A 801 -12.11 26.52 -24.81
C GLY A 801 -13.24 27.53 -25.12
N LYS A 802 -13.03 28.41 -26.11
CA LYS A 802 -14.06 29.37 -26.57
C LYS A 802 -15.28 28.66 -27.15
N LEU A 803 -15.07 27.62 -27.97
CA LEU A 803 -16.15 26.84 -28.58
C LEU A 803 -16.93 26.01 -27.55
N ILE A 804 -16.27 25.51 -26.51
CA ILE A 804 -16.89 24.81 -25.38
C ILE A 804 -17.82 25.77 -24.61
N LEU A 805 -17.36 26.98 -24.31
CA LEU A 805 -18.20 28.00 -23.64
C LEU A 805 -19.43 28.36 -24.47
N ALA A 806 -19.30 28.40 -25.80
CA ALA A 806 -20.40 28.59 -26.74
C ALA A 806 -21.29 27.34 -26.93
N ASN A 807 -20.98 26.22 -26.26
CA ASN A 807 -21.64 24.91 -26.42
C ASN A 807 -21.71 24.42 -27.88
N ASN A 808 -20.70 24.75 -28.70
CA ASN A 808 -20.71 24.48 -30.14
C ASN A 808 -19.86 23.25 -30.50
N SER A 809 -20.39 22.06 -30.22
CA SER A 809 -19.70 20.80 -30.54
C SER A 809 -19.42 20.61 -32.03
N LYS A 810 -20.27 21.15 -32.93
CA LYS A 810 -20.08 21.03 -34.38
C LYS A 810 -18.83 21.77 -34.84
N ALA A 811 -18.66 23.02 -34.40
CA ALA A 811 -17.47 23.82 -34.68
C ALA A 811 -16.21 23.19 -34.06
N LEU A 812 -16.32 22.62 -32.86
CA LEU A 812 -15.20 21.91 -32.23
C LEU A 812 -14.69 20.74 -33.08
N TYR A 813 -15.60 19.95 -33.68
CA TYR A 813 -15.18 18.90 -34.62
C TYR A 813 -14.51 19.48 -35.87
N GLN A 814 -15.03 20.58 -36.43
CA GLN A 814 -14.44 21.22 -37.61
C GLN A 814 -13.04 21.77 -37.34
N LEU A 815 -12.79 22.26 -36.12
CA LEU A 815 -11.49 22.76 -35.69
C LEU A 815 -10.38 21.69 -35.77
N ILE A 816 -10.72 20.39 -35.66
CA ILE A 816 -9.78 19.27 -35.81
C ILE A 816 -9.15 19.26 -37.21
N GLU A 817 -9.96 19.47 -38.25
CA GLU A 817 -9.47 19.46 -39.64
C GLU A 817 -8.57 20.66 -39.90
N THR A 818 -8.92 21.84 -39.37
CA THR A 818 -8.06 23.03 -39.46
C THR A 818 -6.75 22.82 -38.73
N ALA A 819 -6.80 22.25 -37.51
CA ALA A 819 -5.60 21.92 -36.74
C ALA A 819 -4.69 20.95 -37.49
N ALA A 820 -5.25 19.86 -38.04
CA ALA A 820 -4.51 18.89 -38.83
C ALA A 820 -3.74 19.54 -40.00
N LYS A 821 -4.36 20.49 -40.71
CA LYS A 821 -3.71 21.25 -41.80
C LYS A 821 -2.55 22.11 -41.29
N HIS A 822 -2.76 22.90 -40.23
CA HIS A 822 -1.70 23.76 -39.69
C HIS A 822 -0.53 22.95 -39.09
N PHE A 823 -0.81 21.81 -38.46
CA PHE A 823 0.26 20.91 -37.98
C PHE A 823 1.05 20.30 -39.14
N ASN A 824 0.43 19.97 -40.29
CA ASN A 824 1.18 19.52 -41.47
C ASN A 824 2.11 20.62 -42.02
N GLU A 825 1.69 21.88 -41.97
CA GLU A 825 2.45 23.01 -42.53
C GLU A 825 3.77 23.25 -41.80
N ILE A 826 3.86 22.89 -40.52
CA ILE A 826 5.08 23.06 -39.71
C ILE A 826 6.01 21.85 -39.74
N ILE A 827 5.66 20.77 -40.47
CA ILE A 827 6.45 19.53 -40.49
C ILE A 827 7.43 19.48 -41.66
N ILE A 828 8.64 18.98 -41.40
CA ILE A 828 9.56 18.40 -42.38
C ILE A 828 9.29 16.89 -42.47
N PRO A 829 8.88 16.35 -43.63
CA PRO A 829 8.56 14.93 -43.73
C PRO A 829 9.75 14.00 -43.43
N GLU A 830 9.57 13.10 -42.45
CA GLU A 830 10.55 12.09 -42.05
C GLU A 830 9.82 10.85 -41.53
N ASP A 831 9.74 9.80 -42.36
CA ASP A 831 8.89 8.64 -42.10
C ASP A 831 9.59 7.57 -41.24
N ASN A 832 10.92 7.63 -41.09
CA ASN A 832 11.76 6.59 -40.45
C ASN A 832 12.22 6.93 -39.02
N LEU A 833 11.46 7.73 -38.26
CA LEU A 833 11.82 8.02 -36.87
C LEU A 833 11.52 6.85 -35.94
N PRO A 834 12.37 6.57 -34.93
CA PRO A 834 12.09 5.59 -33.90
C PRO A 834 10.84 5.99 -33.11
N LYS A 835 9.97 5.01 -32.82
CA LYS A 835 8.70 5.19 -32.10
C LYS A 835 8.74 4.50 -30.75
N VAL A 836 8.23 5.19 -29.73
CA VAL A 836 8.08 4.63 -28.37
C VAL A 836 6.66 4.88 -27.87
N GLY A 837 5.98 3.81 -27.46
CA GLY A 837 4.67 3.90 -26.81
C GLY A 837 4.78 4.22 -25.32
N LEU A 838 3.93 5.11 -24.82
CA LEU A 838 3.79 5.37 -23.39
C LEU A 838 2.47 4.78 -22.87
N VAL A 839 2.58 3.80 -21.98
CA VAL A 839 1.45 3.22 -21.24
C VAL A 839 1.69 3.34 -19.74
N GLY A 840 0.69 3.07 -18.91
CA GLY A 840 0.90 3.12 -17.47
C GLY A 840 -0.31 3.56 -16.67
N GLU A 841 -0.07 3.88 -15.40
CA GLU A 841 -1.08 4.45 -14.51
C GLU A 841 -1.55 5.81 -15.03
N ILE A 842 -2.87 6.04 -14.99
CA ILE A 842 -3.51 7.18 -15.64
C ILE A 842 -2.90 8.53 -15.26
N TYR A 843 -2.68 8.84 -14.00
CA TYR A 843 -2.13 10.14 -13.63
C TYR A 843 -0.66 10.27 -14.07
N LEU A 844 0.15 9.25 -13.83
CA LEU A 844 1.56 9.24 -14.20
C LEU A 844 1.79 9.35 -15.71
N LYS A 845 1.01 8.64 -16.54
CA LYS A 845 1.22 8.69 -17.99
C LYS A 845 0.86 10.05 -18.60
N PHE A 846 0.03 10.84 -17.92
CA PHE A 846 -0.49 12.12 -18.43
C PHE A 846 0.17 13.37 -17.84
N ASN A 847 0.73 13.29 -16.62
CA ASN A 847 1.33 14.41 -15.91
C ASN A 847 2.85 14.41 -16.06
N CYS A 848 3.42 15.49 -16.63
CA CYS A 848 4.83 15.57 -17.01
C CYS A 848 5.74 15.58 -15.76
N PHE A 849 5.40 16.39 -14.76
CA PHE A 849 6.15 16.40 -13.49
C PHE A 849 6.18 15.02 -12.82
N ALA A 850 5.03 14.34 -12.76
CA ALA A 850 4.91 13.04 -12.10
C ALA A 850 5.77 11.96 -12.78
N ASN A 851 5.90 11.99 -14.12
CA ASN A 851 6.73 11.05 -14.85
C ASN A 851 8.16 11.53 -15.13
N LYS A 852 8.58 12.68 -14.58
CA LYS A 852 9.90 13.28 -14.81
C LYS A 852 10.17 13.55 -16.29
N ASP A 853 9.18 14.14 -16.96
CA ASP A 853 9.29 14.66 -18.33
C ASP A 853 9.77 13.61 -19.35
N VAL A 854 9.39 12.34 -19.18
CA VAL A 854 9.84 11.23 -20.06
C VAL A 854 9.53 11.50 -21.53
N ALA A 855 8.34 12.04 -21.81
CA ALA A 855 7.94 12.36 -23.17
C ALA A 855 8.84 13.43 -23.79
N GLU A 856 9.12 14.52 -23.06
CA GLU A 856 10.00 15.61 -23.52
C GLU A 856 11.44 15.11 -23.68
N TRP A 857 11.94 14.27 -22.77
CA TRP A 857 13.26 13.65 -22.89
C TRP A 857 13.42 12.78 -24.15
N LEU A 858 12.37 12.05 -24.54
CA LEU A 858 12.35 11.28 -25.80
C LEU A 858 12.28 12.18 -27.02
N ILE A 859 11.46 13.24 -26.97
CA ILE A 859 11.33 14.24 -28.03
C ILE A 859 12.67 14.92 -28.31
N ASP A 860 13.42 15.30 -27.27
CA ASP A 860 14.76 15.91 -27.40
C ASP A 860 15.78 14.99 -28.09
N LYS A 861 15.53 13.69 -28.13
CA LYS A 861 16.34 12.68 -28.84
C LYS A 861 15.80 12.33 -30.24
N LYS A 862 14.84 13.11 -30.75
CA LYS A 862 14.13 12.84 -32.01
C LYS A 862 13.43 11.47 -32.04
N ILE A 863 12.90 11.04 -30.91
CA ILE A 863 12.08 9.82 -30.81
C ILE A 863 10.61 10.23 -30.80
N GLU A 864 9.83 9.70 -31.73
CA GLU A 864 8.39 9.95 -31.78
C GLU A 864 7.68 9.20 -30.66
N VAL A 865 7.00 9.93 -29.80
CA VAL A 865 6.23 9.38 -28.69
C VAL A 865 4.82 9.06 -29.18
N MET A 866 4.37 7.80 -29.06
CA MET A 866 2.94 7.48 -29.24
C MET A 866 2.21 7.92 -27.96
N PRO A 867 1.34 8.95 -28.02
CA PRO A 867 0.80 9.54 -26.81
C PRO A 867 -0.24 8.64 -26.15
N PRO A 868 -0.38 8.73 -24.82
CA PRO A 868 -1.52 8.15 -24.12
C PRO A 868 -2.81 8.86 -24.54
N LEU A 869 -3.92 8.11 -24.63
CA LEU A 869 -5.22 8.62 -25.09
C LEU A 869 -6.29 8.43 -24.01
N LEU A 870 -7.20 9.39 -23.86
CA LEU A 870 -8.29 9.32 -22.88
C LEU A 870 -9.55 8.63 -23.42
N THR A 871 -9.73 8.60 -24.74
CA THR A 871 -10.91 7.98 -25.37
C THR A 871 -11.07 6.51 -24.98
N GLY A 872 -9.97 5.73 -25.00
CA GLY A 872 -9.99 4.32 -24.57
C GLY A 872 -10.42 4.16 -23.11
N PHE A 873 -9.88 5.02 -22.24
CA PHE A 873 -10.16 4.98 -20.80
C PHE A 873 -11.65 5.21 -20.46
N PHE A 874 -12.36 6.06 -21.20
CA PHE A 874 -13.81 6.25 -20.99
C PHE A 874 -14.65 5.21 -21.72
N THR A 875 -14.24 4.81 -22.92
CA THR A 875 -15.02 3.86 -23.73
C THR A 875 -14.89 2.42 -23.26
N GLN A 876 -13.87 2.06 -22.48
CA GLN A 876 -13.73 0.71 -21.90
C GLN A 876 -14.94 0.32 -21.04
N ALA A 877 -15.67 1.30 -20.47
CA ALA A 877 -16.88 1.04 -19.68
C ALA A 877 -17.93 0.23 -20.48
N PHE A 878 -17.99 0.43 -21.80
CA PHE A 878 -18.90 -0.30 -22.69
C PHE A 878 -18.57 -1.79 -22.77
N VAL A 879 -17.28 -2.11 -22.84
CA VAL A 879 -16.78 -3.48 -22.84
C VAL A 879 -16.95 -4.10 -21.45
N ASN A 880 -16.58 -3.35 -20.40
CA ASN A 880 -16.65 -3.80 -19.02
C ASN A 880 -18.05 -4.23 -18.63
N ARG A 881 -19.08 -3.44 -18.96
CA ARG A 881 -20.48 -3.80 -18.69
C ARG A 881 -20.89 -5.09 -19.40
N LYS A 882 -20.56 -5.24 -20.69
CA LYS A 882 -20.87 -6.47 -21.45
C LYS A 882 -20.17 -7.69 -20.88
N GLU A 883 -18.90 -7.53 -20.51
CA GLU A 883 -18.13 -8.59 -19.88
C GLU A 883 -18.71 -8.97 -18.51
N ASN A 884 -19.11 -8.00 -17.69
CA ASN A 884 -19.70 -8.25 -16.37
C ASN A 884 -21.04 -8.98 -16.46
N ILE A 885 -21.86 -8.69 -17.48
CA ILE A 885 -23.10 -9.44 -17.74
C ILE A 885 -22.77 -10.86 -18.22
N ARG A 886 -21.79 -11.00 -19.14
CA ARG A 886 -21.36 -12.30 -19.69
C ARG A 886 -20.81 -13.24 -18.62
N THR A 887 -20.05 -12.72 -17.66
CA THR A 887 -19.43 -13.49 -16.58
C THR A 887 -20.29 -13.56 -15.32
N HIS A 888 -21.55 -13.09 -15.38
CA HIS A 888 -22.51 -13.05 -14.26
C HIS A 888 -22.00 -12.29 -13.02
N ILE A 889 -21.20 -11.26 -13.22
CA ILE A 889 -20.86 -10.28 -12.17
C ILE A 889 -22.02 -9.30 -11.98
N GLU A 890 -22.66 -8.89 -13.07
CA GLU A 890 -23.84 -8.01 -13.08
C GLU A 890 -25.04 -8.75 -13.70
N LYS A 891 -26.27 -8.39 -13.29
CA LYS A 891 -27.50 -8.88 -13.95
C LYS A 891 -27.74 -8.10 -15.25
N ALA A 892 -28.12 -8.79 -16.32
CA ALA A 892 -28.64 -8.14 -17.54
C ALA A 892 -29.89 -7.31 -17.22
N GLY A 893 -30.00 -6.13 -17.82
CA GLY A 893 -31.07 -5.17 -17.56
C GLY A 893 -31.83 -4.77 -18.82
N ILE A 894 -33.04 -4.22 -18.67
CA ILE A 894 -33.90 -3.81 -19.79
C ILE A 894 -33.27 -2.67 -20.63
N SER A 895 -32.27 -1.96 -20.08
CA SER A 895 -31.55 -0.84 -20.71
C SER A 895 -30.41 -1.26 -21.65
N ASP A 896 -30.12 -2.54 -21.83
CA ASP A 896 -28.95 -2.98 -22.61
C ASP A 896 -29.04 -2.59 -24.10
N LEU A 897 -30.25 -2.55 -24.68
CA LEU A 897 -30.47 -2.05 -26.04
C LEU A 897 -30.15 -0.54 -26.16
N ALA A 898 -30.54 0.25 -25.17
CA ALA A 898 -30.26 1.68 -25.13
C ALA A 898 -28.76 1.95 -24.97
N TYR A 899 -28.07 1.11 -24.18
CA TYR A 899 -26.63 1.15 -23.99
C TYR A 899 -25.87 0.87 -25.30
N ASP A 900 -26.30 -0.15 -26.06
CA ASP A 900 -25.75 -0.45 -27.38
C ASP A 900 -26.01 0.65 -28.40
N LEU A 901 -27.19 1.26 -28.38
CA LEU A 901 -27.51 2.41 -29.24
C LEU A 901 -26.63 3.62 -28.90
N PHE A 902 -26.41 3.88 -27.60
CA PHE A 902 -25.53 4.96 -27.15
C PHE A 902 -24.09 4.73 -27.59
N TYR A 903 -23.56 3.51 -27.47
CA TYR A 903 -22.24 3.18 -28.00
C TYR A 903 -22.13 3.40 -29.51
N LYS A 904 -23.15 3.00 -30.29
CA LYS A 904 -23.18 3.26 -31.74
C LYS A 904 -23.11 4.77 -32.06
N LEU A 905 -23.72 5.62 -31.23
CA LEU A 905 -23.61 7.07 -31.38
C LEU A 905 -22.19 7.57 -31.09
N VAL A 906 -21.56 7.09 -30.01
CA VAL A 906 -20.15 7.41 -29.68
C VAL A 906 -19.23 6.97 -30.82
N GLN A 907 -19.38 5.75 -31.32
CA GLN A 907 -18.57 5.23 -32.43
C GLN A 907 -18.75 6.05 -33.72
N ARG A 908 -19.97 6.52 -34.01
CA ARG A 908 -20.19 7.43 -35.16
C ARG A 908 -19.42 8.74 -35.00
N LYS A 909 -19.31 9.27 -33.78
CA LYS A 909 -18.51 10.48 -33.50
C LYS A 909 -17.01 10.20 -33.65
N ILE A 910 -16.52 9.08 -33.11
CA ILE A 910 -15.12 8.63 -33.30
C ILE A 910 -14.80 8.50 -34.79
N ASN A 911 -15.65 7.83 -35.56
CA ASN A 911 -15.47 7.68 -37.01
C ASN A 911 -15.48 9.03 -37.75
N LYS A 912 -16.31 9.98 -37.32
CA LYS A 912 -16.32 11.34 -37.88
C LYS A 912 -15.00 12.06 -37.59
N VAL A 913 -14.52 11.98 -36.35
CA VAL A 913 -13.24 12.57 -35.93
C VAL A 913 -12.08 11.97 -36.72
N ASN A 914 -12.04 10.64 -36.87
CA ASN A 914 -11.02 9.97 -37.69
C ASN A 914 -10.97 10.47 -39.13
N ARG A 915 -12.13 10.74 -39.75
CA ARG A 915 -12.16 11.30 -41.12
C ARG A 915 -11.61 12.73 -41.18
N LEU A 916 -11.91 13.56 -40.18
CA LEU A 916 -11.47 14.95 -40.13
C LEU A 916 -9.96 15.04 -39.85
N ALA A 917 -9.48 14.21 -38.91
CA ALA A 917 -8.08 14.13 -38.53
C ALA A 917 -7.20 13.42 -39.56
N ALA A 918 -7.76 12.60 -40.46
CA ALA A 918 -7.03 11.92 -41.52
C ALA A 918 -6.32 12.85 -42.51
N SER A 919 -6.64 14.15 -42.51
CA SER A 919 -5.88 15.16 -43.26
C SER A 919 -4.46 15.37 -42.72
N PHE A 920 -4.17 15.01 -41.47
CA PHE A 920 -2.82 15.05 -40.89
C PHE A 920 -2.00 13.82 -41.33
N ARG A 921 -0.80 14.06 -41.88
CA ARG A 921 0.02 13.03 -42.56
C ARG A 921 0.35 11.81 -41.69
N TYR A 922 0.61 12.02 -40.40
CA TYR A 922 1.05 10.97 -39.47
C TYR A 922 -0.09 10.51 -38.54
N PHE A 923 -1.34 10.81 -38.87
CA PHE A 923 -2.46 10.48 -38.01
C PHE A 923 -2.71 8.96 -37.97
N THR A 924 -2.63 8.38 -36.77
CA THR A 924 -3.17 7.05 -36.51
C THR A 924 -4.63 7.18 -36.05
N PRO A 925 -5.59 6.44 -36.65
CA PRO A 925 -6.99 6.52 -36.25
C PRO A 925 -7.22 6.20 -34.78
N LEU A 926 -8.20 6.85 -34.16
CA LEU A 926 -8.77 6.40 -32.90
C LEU A 926 -9.47 5.05 -33.14
N THR A 927 -9.05 4.05 -32.39
CA THR A 927 -9.46 2.65 -32.49
C THR A 927 -10.87 2.43 -31.96
N ASN A 928 -11.47 1.32 -32.37
CA ASN A 928 -12.72 0.84 -31.79
C ASN A 928 -12.39 0.06 -30.51
N ILE A 929 -12.99 0.45 -29.39
CA ILE A 929 -12.72 -0.17 -28.09
C ILE A 929 -13.01 -1.68 -28.03
N PHE A 930 -14.01 -2.18 -28.78
CA PHE A 930 -14.26 -3.62 -28.87
C PHE A 930 -13.19 -4.35 -29.67
N LYS A 931 -12.57 -3.70 -30.66
CA LYS A 931 -11.43 -4.25 -31.38
C LYS A 931 -10.19 -4.31 -30.48
N GLU A 932 -9.94 -3.28 -29.68
CA GLU A 932 -8.89 -3.30 -28.66
C GLU A 932 -9.15 -4.37 -27.61
N ALA A 933 -10.41 -4.58 -27.20
CA ALA A 933 -10.76 -5.65 -26.28
C ALA A 933 -10.41 -7.05 -26.84
N GLU A 934 -10.56 -7.28 -28.14
CA GLU A 934 -10.09 -8.53 -28.76
C GLU A 934 -8.56 -8.68 -28.67
N HIS A 935 -7.80 -7.59 -28.83
CA HIS A 935 -6.34 -7.61 -28.60
C HIS A 935 -6.01 -7.90 -27.13
N GLY A 936 -6.74 -7.30 -26.19
CA GLY A 936 -6.57 -7.53 -24.76
C GLY A 936 -6.82 -8.99 -24.34
N LYS A 937 -7.87 -9.63 -24.90
CA LYS A 937 -8.24 -11.03 -24.65
C LYS A 937 -7.12 -12.03 -24.96
N GLU A 938 -6.25 -11.71 -25.92
CA GLU A 938 -5.09 -12.55 -26.23
C GLU A 938 -4.15 -12.68 -25.02
N ILE A 939 -4.08 -11.62 -24.20
CA ILE A 939 -3.13 -11.48 -23.09
C ILE A 939 -3.78 -11.75 -21.73
N ILE A 940 -4.93 -11.15 -21.44
CA ILE A 940 -5.57 -11.20 -20.12
C ILE A 940 -7.09 -11.29 -20.24
N THR A 941 -7.75 -11.82 -19.22
CA THR A 941 -9.21 -11.74 -19.10
C THR A 941 -9.73 -10.29 -19.10
N LEU A 942 -10.83 -10.03 -19.82
CA LEU A 942 -11.50 -8.71 -19.80
C LEU A 942 -12.20 -8.41 -18.46
N SER A 943 -12.30 -9.41 -17.58
CA SER A 943 -12.71 -9.21 -16.19
C SER A 943 -11.63 -8.52 -15.34
N ALA A 944 -10.42 -8.32 -15.87
CA ALA A 944 -9.41 -7.44 -15.29
C ALA A 944 -9.78 -5.97 -15.49
N GLN A 945 -10.63 -5.44 -14.61
CA GLN A 945 -11.18 -4.07 -14.70
C GLN A 945 -10.68 -3.14 -13.59
N PHE A 946 -9.51 -3.44 -13.01
CA PHE A 946 -8.91 -2.64 -11.95
C PHE A 946 -7.76 -1.77 -12.47
N GLY A 947 -7.65 -0.53 -11.98
CA GLY A 947 -6.70 0.44 -12.54
C GLY A 947 -7.06 0.71 -14.01
N GLU A 948 -6.08 0.57 -14.90
CA GLU A 948 -6.27 0.60 -16.35
C GLU A 948 -6.86 -0.71 -16.90
N GLY A 949 -6.83 -1.78 -16.11
CA GLY A 949 -7.43 -3.06 -16.46
C GLY A 949 -6.83 -3.70 -17.71
N TRP A 950 -7.67 -4.40 -18.48
CA TRP A 950 -7.32 -5.05 -19.73
C TRP A 950 -6.93 -4.06 -20.86
N LEU A 951 -7.25 -2.77 -20.71
CA LEU A 951 -6.93 -1.75 -21.71
C LEU A 951 -5.43 -1.56 -21.86
N LEU A 952 -4.66 -1.56 -20.77
CA LEU A 952 -3.21 -1.37 -20.83
C LEU A 952 -2.51 -2.47 -21.67
N PRO A 953 -2.77 -3.78 -21.44
CA PRO A 953 -2.29 -4.83 -22.33
C PRO A 953 -2.77 -4.66 -23.79
N ALA A 954 -4.01 -4.23 -23.99
CA ALA A 954 -4.56 -4.00 -25.32
C ALA A 954 -3.85 -2.86 -26.07
N GLU A 955 -3.49 -1.78 -25.37
CA GLU A 955 -2.67 -0.67 -25.90
C GLU A 955 -1.30 -1.20 -26.35
N ILE A 956 -0.63 -2.02 -25.53
CA ILE A 956 0.67 -2.62 -25.87
C ILE A 956 0.58 -3.49 -27.13
N VAL A 957 -0.43 -4.36 -27.21
CA VAL A 957 -0.64 -5.22 -28.39
C VAL A 957 -0.97 -4.40 -29.63
N SER A 958 -1.72 -3.30 -29.47
CA SER A 958 -2.06 -2.42 -30.59
C SER A 958 -0.81 -1.71 -31.11
N PHE A 959 0.09 -1.25 -30.22
CA PHE A 959 1.41 -0.73 -30.62
C PHE A 959 2.22 -1.77 -31.39
N ALA A 960 2.27 -3.02 -30.93
CA ALA A 960 2.96 -4.11 -31.62
C ALA A 960 2.42 -4.32 -33.05
N LYS A 961 1.10 -4.30 -33.23
CA LYS A 961 0.43 -4.47 -34.53
C LYS A 961 0.60 -3.26 -35.45
N GLU A 962 0.81 -2.07 -34.89
CA GLU A 962 1.08 -0.82 -35.62
C GLU A 962 2.57 -0.58 -35.89
N GLY A 963 3.44 -1.53 -35.51
CA GLY A 963 4.89 -1.45 -35.75
C GLY A 963 5.68 -0.64 -34.71
N THR A 964 5.05 -0.27 -33.59
CA THR A 964 5.73 0.35 -32.44
C THR A 964 6.15 -0.73 -31.46
N ASN A 965 7.40 -1.16 -31.58
CA ASN A 965 7.93 -2.32 -30.83
C ASN A 965 8.50 -1.95 -29.45
N ASN A 966 8.66 -0.67 -29.13
CA ASN A 966 9.27 -0.21 -27.88
C ASN A 966 8.21 0.49 -27.04
N VAL A 967 8.01 0.03 -25.81
CA VAL A 967 6.99 0.57 -24.92
C VAL A 967 7.56 0.81 -23.53
N ILE A 968 7.31 2.00 -22.99
CA ILE A 968 7.61 2.35 -21.62
C ILE A 968 6.30 2.30 -20.82
N SER A 969 6.28 1.49 -19.76
CA SER A 969 5.18 1.41 -18.80
C SER A 969 5.51 2.22 -17.56
N LEU A 970 4.82 3.34 -17.36
CA LEU A 970 4.98 4.26 -16.24
C LEU A 970 4.06 3.83 -15.08
N GLN A 971 4.59 3.61 -13.88
CA GLN A 971 3.76 3.13 -12.78
C GLN A 971 4.20 3.67 -11.41
N PRO A 972 3.29 3.92 -10.47
CA PRO A 972 3.66 4.25 -9.11
C PRO A 972 4.34 3.04 -8.45
N PHE A 973 5.32 3.30 -7.59
CA PHE A 973 5.91 2.27 -6.76
C PHE A 973 4.83 1.52 -5.95
N GLY A 974 4.81 0.18 -6.05
CA GLY A 974 3.81 -0.67 -5.38
C GLY A 974 2.40 -0.64 -5.99
N CYS A 975 2.25 -0.23 -7.26
CA CYS A 975 0.96 -0.26 -7.95
C CYS A 975 0.38 -1.68 -8.04
N ILE A 976 -0.64 -1.95 -7.23
CA ILE A 976 -1.29 -3.28 -7.13
C ILE A 976 -1.98 -3.72 -8.43
N ALA A 977 -2.39 -2.79 -9.29
CA ALA A 977 -2.97 -3.11 -10.60
C ALA A 977 -1.87 -3.54 -11.58
N ASN A 978 -0.81 -2.73 -11.71
CA ASN A 978 0.23 -2.94 -12.72
C ASN A 978 1.15 -4.13 -12.42
N HIS A 979 1.19 -4.62 -11.17
CA HIS A 979 1.76 -5.94 -10.88
C HIS A 979 1.07 -7.07 -11.65
N ILE A 980 -0.20 -6.92 -11.99
CA ILE A 980 -0.97 -7.88 -12.79
C ILE A 980 -0.95 -7.48 -14.27
N VAL A 981 -1.48 -6.30 -14.59
CA VAL A 981 -1.79 -5.91 -15.98
C VAL A 981 -0.59 -5.38 -16.76
N SER A 982 0.56 -5.16 -16.13
CA SER A 982 1.79 -4.71 -16.80
C SER A 982 2.94 -5.70 -16.58
N LYS A 983 3.62 -5.66 -15.42
CA LYS A 983 4.77 -6.55 -15.15
C LYS A 983 4.39 -8.04 -15.16
N GLY A 984 3.22 -8.39 -14.62
CA GLY A 984 2.78 -9.78 -14.47
C GLY A 984 2.54 -10.52 -15.80
N ILE A 985 2.19 -9.79 -16.85
CA ILE A 985 1.90 -10.34 -18.19
C ILE A 985 3.07 -10.21 -19.18
N GLU A 986 4.20 -9.64 -18.75
CA GLU A 986 5.33 -9.33 -19.64
C GLU A 986 5.84 -10.56 -20.39
N LYS A 987 5.96 -11.70 -19.70
CA LYS A 987 6.40 -12.98 -20.31
C LYS A 987 5.42 -13.46 -21.38
N LYS A 988 4.12 -13.36 -21.14
CA LYS A 988 3.09 -13.71 -22.13
C LYS A 988 3.12 -12.78 -23.34
N ILE A 989 3.28 -11.46 -23.14
CA ILE A 989 3.46 -10.51 -24.25
C ILE A 989 4.69 -10.87 -25.06
N LYS A 990 5.86 -11.07 -24.43
CA LYS A 990 7.10 -11.45 -25.14
C LYS A 990 7.01 -12.79 -25.87
N THR A 991 6.18 -13.71 -25.38
CA THR A 991 5.94 -15.00 -26.06
C THR A 991 5.13 -14.83 -27.35
N LEU A 992 4.09 -13.97 -27.32
CA LEU A 992 3.21 -13.74 -28.47
C LEU A 992 3.75 -12.69 -29.45
N TYR A 993 4.53 -11.74 -28.94
CA TYR A 993 5.11 -10.61 -29.67
C TYR A 993 6.61 -10.49 -29.31
N PRO A 994 7.48 -11.39 -29.80
CA PRO A 994 8.91 -11.44 -29.43
C PRO A 994 9.71 -10.18 -29.76
N GLN A 995 9.24 -9.39 -30.73
CA GLN A 995 9.83 -8.11 -31.11
C GLN A 995 9.61 -7.00 -30.07
N MET A 996 8.70 -7.19 -29.10
CA MET A 996 8.36 -6.16 -28.13
C MET A 996 9.44 -5.99 -27.07
N ASN A 997 9.91 -4.75 -26.93
CA ASN A 997 10.78 -4.30 -25.87
C ASN A 997 9.99 -3.48 -24.86
N LEU A 998 9.88 -3.99 -23.64
CA LEU A 998 9.08 -3.41 -22.57
C LEU A 998 9.99 -2.87 -21.46
N LEU A 999 9.84 -1.59 -21.12
CA LEU A 999 10.54 -0.96 -20.01
C LEU A 999 9.53 -0.48 -18.95
N SER A 1000 9.43 -1.18 -17.82
CA SER A 1000 8.63 -0.71 -16.68
C SER A 1000 9.42 0.22 -15.78
N LEU A 1001 8.96 1.45 -15.58
CA LEU A 1001 9.57 2.46 -14.70
C LEU A 1001 8.68 2.72 -13.49
N ASP A 1002 9.23 2.54 -12.29
CA ASP A 1002 8.55 2.79 -11.02
C ASP A 1002 8.84 4.23 -10.56
N TYR A 1003 7.80 5.00 -10.25
CA TYR A 1003 7.85 6.39 -9.83
C TYR A 1003 7.35 6.59 -8.41
N ASP A 1004 8.03 7.49 -7.70
CA ASP A 1004 7.59 8.07 -6.44
C ASP A 1004 8.33 9.37 -6.12
N SER A 1005 8.02 9.99 -4.98
CA SER A 1005 8.58 11.27 -4.54
C SER A 1005 10.10 11.27 -4.30
N GLY A 1006 10.77 10.11 -4.19
CA GLY A 1006 12.20 10.04 -3.91
C GLY A 1006 12.99 9.13 -4.86
N VAL A 1007 12.43 8.75 -6.00
CA VAL A 1007 13.19 8.08 -7.07
C VAL A 1007 14.23 9.06 -7.63
N SER A 1008 15.48 8.61 -7.70
CA SER A 1008 16.56 9.37 -8.32
C SER A 1008 16.32 9.51 -9.83
N GLU A 1009 16.36 10.73 -10.32
CA GLU A 1009 16.27 11.06 -11.74
C GLU A 1009 17.34 10.33 -12.56
N VAL A 1010 18.55 10.17 -12.00
CA VAL A 1010 19.64 9.42 -12.62
C VAL A 1010 19.26 7.96 -12.89
N ASN A 1011 18.50 7.32 -11.98
CA ASN A 1011 18.05 5.95 -12.19
C ASN A 1011 17.06 5.84 -13.35
N ILE A 1012 16.14 6.80 -13.48
CA ILE A 1012 15.19 6.87 -14.60
C ILE A 1012 15.95 7.09 -15.91
N ILE A 1013 16.82 8.11 -15.96
CA ILE A 1013 17.61 8.45 -17.14
C ILE A 1013 18.48 7.27 -17.59
N ASN A 1014 19.17 6.59 -16.67
CA ASN A 1014 20.00 5.43 -17.02
C ASN A 1014 19.19 4.31 -17.69
N ARG A 1015 17.98 4.04 -17.21
CA ARG A 1015 17.11 3.02 -17.80
C ARG A 1015 16.55 3.45 -19.16
N LEU A 1016 16.23 4.74 -19.32
CA LEU A 1016 15.84 5.30 -20.63
C LEU A 1016 17.00 5.27 -21.63
N LEU A 1017 18.24 5.54 -21.20
CA LEU A 1017 19.43 5.42 -22.04
C LEU A 1017 19.65 3.99 -22.53
N LEU A 1018 19.47 2.99 -21.66
CA LEU A 1018 19.55 1.58 -22.06
C LEU A 1018 18.51 1.22 -23.13
N LEU A 1019 17.27 1.70 -22.98
CA LEU A 1019 16.23 1.50 -23.99
C LEU A 1019 16.58 2.21 -25.30
N THR A 1020 16.95 3.48 -25.25
CA THR A 1020 17.25 4.27 -26.46
C THR A 1020 18.48 3.81 -27.21
N ASN A 1021 19.47 3.22 -26.54
CA ASN A 1021 20.60 2.58 -27.22
C ASN A 1021 20.18 1.35 -28.03
N SER A 1022 19.09 0.67 -27.66
CA SER A 1022 18.53 -0.43 -28.46
C SER A 1022 17.67 0.02 -29.65
N LEU A 1023 17.41 1.33 -29.76
CA LEU A 1023 16.68 1.94 -30.88
C LEU A 1023 17.60 2.38 -32.03
N LYS A 1024 18.92 2.45 -31.76
CA LYS A 1024 19.96 2.73 -32.74
C LYS A 1024 20.40 1.43 -33.40
#